data_AF-A0A0E3Q0M3-F1
#
_entry.id   AF-A0A0E3Q0M3-F1
#
_cell.length_a   1.000
_cell.length_b   1.000
_cell.length_c   1.000
_cell.angle_alpha   90.00
_cell.angle_beta   90.00
_cell.angle_gamma   90.00
#
_symmetry.space_group_name_H-M   'P 1'
#
loop_
_entity.id
_entity.type
_entity.pdbx_description
1 polymer ?
#
loop_
_entity_poly.entity_id
_entity_poly.type
_entity_poly.pdbx_seq_one_letter_code
_entity_poly.pdbx_strand_id
1 'polypeptide(L)'
;MPPENKNSDPFEELKWSDLQDWAGGKATAKGIKYQEEERVKEIKRTPEGSLVALVEGTSDYFTEIFLKDGKLSSVCTCPVGHDCKHGVAAVLEYLELAEQGEEVLIASEEDPFVARARQEYTGDEISALGEEESSARALREYLQRLTRTELIEILVTFAEKDTGLGKYLKERQTLSAENVEEIVGEVYSELDELLEEAGDFEYADYEMDVPDFLDVQVGLESLLDSGHPDELLDIGKELMDRYEKIADYDEKGEIGTKISFCMDVVFKALTRSSIPAHEKMLYMLEIELRDNYNILNEHGFWEKDFTPEEWRRFSESLKIKLKEAEKTENPLYDSLWQRDYAVDRLVYALEKSGLFEEVIPLCEKEAKKTGNYIRLVRVLLDSGKREKAEEWIYRGIKETREHETETAHQLLQILLEIKEGEGDWLFVSALETEEFFRHPDISSYSSMQEGAKKAGKWEEVREAAIRYLKNGKLPASKGKNKEKASILPGVLPKTGLLEKELLKKIKTPVFDLLIKIAIQEEDPQEVIHWYEELKKSGEESQGYWHSISESEIANSVKEKYPEVALEIWKSLAEKLISEAKVGSYEEASAYIRKIKETFEASGKKEEWENYLSEIKEANSRKKKLLGILDTLGEDRIIKV
;
A
#
# COMPACT_ATOMS: atom_id res chain seq x y z
N MET A 1 11.06 -12.31 48.21
CA MET A 1 10.56 -12.93 46.97
C MET A 1 10.47 -14.43 47.24
N PRO A 2 9.29 -15.05 47.19
CA PRO A 2 9.21 -16.51 47.20
C PRO A 2 9.79 -17.05 45.88
N PRO A 3 10.28 -18.30 45.87
CA PRO A 3 10.91 -18.88 44.68
C PRO A 3 9.86 -19.06 43.59
N GLU A 4 10.15 -18.53 42.40
CA GLU A 4 9.39 -18.78 41.17
C GLU A 4 9.33 -20.29 40.93
N ASN A 5 8.10 -20.79 40.85
CA ASN A 5 7.81 -22.17 40.54
C ASN A 5 8.21 -22.40 39.07
N LYS A 6 9.41 -22.92 38.83
CA LYS A 6 10.04 -23.07 37.51
C LYS A 6 9.40 -24.18 36.62
N ASN A 7 8.12 -24.44 36.80
CA ASN A 7 7.42 -25.57 36.19
C ASN A 7 5.92 -25.32 35.94
N SER A 8 5.47 -24.06 35.75
CA SER A 8 4.16 -23.82 35.15
C SER A 8 4.31 -23.73 33.64
N ASP A 9 3.47 -24.47 32.92
CA ASP A 9 3.38 -24.35 31.48
C ASP A 9 2.74 -22.98 31.16
N PRO A 10 3.39 -22.11 30.37
CA PRO A 10 2.86 -20.78 30.10
C PRO A 10 1.54 -20.81 29.30
N PHE A 11 1.20 -21.93 28.66
CA PHE A 11 -0.11 -22.10 28.02
C PHE A 11 -1.24 -22.37 29.04
N GLU A 12 -0.95 -23.03 30.18
CA GLU A 12 -1.97 -23.34 31.20
C GLU A 12 -2.52 -22.10 31.92
N GLU A 13 -1.79 -20.98 31.88
CA GLU A 13 -2.20 -19.72 32.48
C GLU A 13 -3.12 -18.88 31.57
N LEU A 14 -3.39 -19.35 30.35
CA LEU A 14 -4.20 -18.64 29.35
C LEU A 14 -5.67 -18.50 29.74
N LYS A 15 -6.21 -17.33 29.43
CA LYS A 15 -7.61 -16.96 29.55
C LYS A 15 -8.29 -16.95 28.19
N TRP A 16 -9.62 -17.07 28.19
CA TRP A 16 -10.41 -16.93 26.97
C TRP A 16 -10.21 -15.56 26.29
N SER A 17 -9.88 -14.52 27.07
CA SER A 17 -9.49 -13.21 26.53
C SER A 17 -8.22 -13.29 25.69
N ASP A 18 -7.24 -14.09 26.10
CA ASP A 18 -5.92 -14.12 25.47
C ASP A 18 -6.00 -14.72 24.06
N LEU A 19 -6.84 -15.74 23.86
CA LEU A 19 -7.10 -16.30 22.53
C LEU A 19 -7.86 -15.32 21.62
N GLN A 20 -8.82 -14.58 22.17
CA GLN A 20 -9.60 -13.60 21.41
C GLN A 20 -8.80 -12.37 21.03
N ASP A 21 -7.94 -11.88 21.93
CA ASP A 21 -7.08 -10.72 21.67
C ASP A 21 -5.94 -11.09 20.71
N TRP A 22 -5.53 -12.37 20.70
CA TRP A 22 -4.53 -12.92 19.79
C TRP A 22 -5.07 -13.14 18.36
N ALA A 23 -6.09 -14.00 18.19
CA ALA A 23 -6.56 -14.42 16.86
C ALA A 23 -7.81 -13.68 16.37
N GLY A 24 -8.44 -12.88 17.23
CA GLY A 24 -9.73 -12.24 16.96
C GLY A 24 -10.92 -13.17 17.19
N GLY A 25 -12.09 -12.58 17.48
CA GLY A 25 -13.30 -13.33 17.88
C GLY A 25 -13.78 -14.37 16.85
N LYS A 26 -13.76 -14.02 15.55
CA LYS A 26 -14.19 -14.92 14.47
C LYS A 26 -13.25 -16.12 14.27
N ALA A 27 -11.94 -15.91 14.36
CA ALA A 27 -10.97 -17.00 14.24
C ALA A 27 -11.01 -17.90 15.48
N THR A 28 -11.15 -17.30 16.66
CA THR A 28 -11.29 -18.02 17.93
C THR A 28 -12.51 -18.95 17.91
N ALA A 29 -13.69 -18.45 17.53
CA ALA A 29 -14.91 -19.26 17.43
C ALA A 29 -14.78 -20.42 16.42
N LYS A 30 -14.07 -20.20 15.31
CA LYS A 30 -13.80 -21.26 14.33
C LYS A 30 -12.76 -22.27 14.85
N GLY A 31 -11.77 -21.81 15.60
CA GLY A 31 -10.74 -22.66 16.22
C GLY A 31 -11.33 -23.61 17.25
N ILE A 32 -12.22 -23.12 18.13
CA ILE A 32 -12.99 -23.96 19.07
C ILE A 32 -13.71 -25.08 18.31
N LYS A 33 -14.44 -24.72 17.25
CA LYS A 33 -15.15 -25.71 16.43
C LYS A 33 -14.21 -26.74 15.78
N TYR A 34 -13.01 -26.33 15.36
CA TYR A 34 -12.05 -27.25 14.72
C TYR A 34 -11.47 -28.25 15.72
N GLN A 35 -11.27 -27.81 16.96
CA GLN A 35 -10.85 -28.64 18.06
C GLN A 35 -11.97 -29.63 18.46
N GLU A 36 -13.20 -29.14 18.67
CA GLU A 36 -14.39 -29.98 18.95
C GLU A 36 -14.68 -31.03 17.85
N GLU A 37 -14.28 -30.76 16.60
CA GLU A 37 -14.43 -31.67 15.46
C GLU A 37 -13.21 -32.62 15.27
N GLU A 38 -12.28 -32.68 16.22
CA GLU A 38 -11.09 -33.55 16.20
C GLU A 38 -10.23 -33.37 14.92
N ARG A 39 -10.08 -32.11 14.49
CA ARG A 39 -9.32 -31.76 13.27
C ARG A 39 -7.83 -31.57 13.50
N VAL A 40 -7.39 -31.49 14.76
CA VAL A 40 -5.97 -31.51 15.10
C VAL A 40 -5.49 -32.96 15.03
N LYS A 41 -4.70 -33.29 14.01
CA LYS A 41 -4.31 -34.68 13.73
C LYS A 41 -3.04 -35.09 14.46
N GLU A 42 -2.15 -34.13 14.69
CA GLU A 42 -0.89 -34.35 15.37
C GLU A 42 -0.45 -33.05 16.05
N ILE A 43 0.04 -33.13 17.28
CA ILE A 43 0.59 -32.00 18.03
C ILE A 43 1.89 -32.44 18.72
N LYS A 44 2.89 -31.56 18.69
CA LYS A 44 4.23 -31.74 19.29
C LYS A 44 4.68 -30.45 19.97
N ARG A 45 5.66 -30.56 20.86
CA ARG A 45 6.31 -29.41 21.50
C ARG A 45 7.77 -29.30 21.06
N THR A 46 8.29 -28.09 20.87
CA THR A 46 9.72 -27.88 20.62
C THR A 46 10.50 -27.77 21.94
N PRO A 47 11.84 -27.92 21.93
CA PRO A 47 12.67 -27.75 23.13
C PRO A 47 12.59 -26.33 23.74
N GLU A 48 12.28 -25.33 22.92
CA GLU A 48 12.10 -23.92 23.27
C GLU A 48 10.70 -23.64 23.84
N GLY A 49 9.82 -24.64 23.82
CA GLY A 49 8.49 -24.58 24.42
C GLY A 49 7.36 -24.19 23.47
N SER A 50 7.62 -24.03 22.17
CA SER A 50 6.60 -23.77 21.14
C SER A 50 5.74 -25.01 20.88
N LEU A 51 4.51 -24.82 20.43
CA LEU A 51 3.61 -25.89 19.98
C LEU A 51 3.62 -25.97 18.46
N VAL A 52 3.72 -27.17 17.90
CA VAL A 52 3.62 -27.41 16.46
C VAL A 52 2.52 -28.41 16.19
N ALA A 53 1.60 -28.10 15.30
CA ALA A 53 0.44 -28.92 15.02
C ALA A 53 0.13 -29.07 13.53
N LEU A 54 -0.45 -30.22 13.19
CA LEU A 54 -1.09 -30.51 11.90
C LEU A 54 -2.60 -30.41 12.07
N VAL A 55 -3.23 -29.50 11.32
CA VAL A 55 -4.67 -29.21 11.44
C VAL A 55 -5.35 -29.36 10.08
N GLU A 56 -6.40 -30.18 10.05
CA GLU A 56 -7.18 -30.48 8.84
C GLU A 56 -8.16 -29.33 8.51
N GLY A 57 -7.97 -28.69 7.36
CA GLY A 57 -8.82 -27.61 6.84
C GLY A 57 -9.43 -27.94 5.47
N THR A 58 -9.29 -27.02 4.51
CA THR A 58 -9.49 -27.33 3.07
C THR A 58 -8.36 -28.19 2.50
N SER A 59 -7.22 -28.16 3.18
CA SER A 59 -6.03 -28.98 3.00
C SER A 59 -5.40 -29.14 4.38
N ASP A 60 -4.36 -29.98 4.49
CA ASP A 60 -3.63 -30.13 5.73
C ASP A 60 -2.67 -28.95 5.93
N TYR A 61 -2.80 -28.26 7.07
CA TYR A 61 -2.01 -27.08 7.39
C TYR A 61 -1.13 -27.34 8.61
N PHE A 62 0.12 -26.88 8.53
CA PHE A 62 1.06 -26.90 9.64
C PHE A 62 1.04 -25.54 10.32
N THR A 63 1.10 -25.53 11.64
CA THR A 63 1.14 -24.29 12.42
C THR A 63 2.09 -24.42 13.60
N GLU A 64 2.90 -23.39 13.84
CA GLU A 64 3.71 -23.23 15.04
C GLU A 64 3.16 -22.07 15.88
N ILE A 65 3.00 -22.29 17.18
CA ILE A 65 2.51 -21.33 18.16
C ILE A 65 3.59 -21.10 19.21
N PHE A 66 3.93 -19.84 19.47
CA PHE A 66 4.94 -19.44 20.42
C PHE A 66 4.52 -18.18 21.18
N LEU A 67 5.20 -17.94 22.30
CA LEU A 67 4.99 -16.75 23.13
C LEU A 67 6.11 -15.75 22.85
N LYS A 68 5.76 -14.59 22.29
CA LYS A 68 6.68 -13.46 22.09
C LYS A 68 6.35 -12.36 23.09
N ASP A 69 7.29 -12.01 23.95
CA ASP A 69 7.09 -11.04 25.04
C ASP A 69 5.86 -11.33 25.93
N GLY A 70 5.55 -12.61 26.14
CA GLY A 70 4.40 -13.07 26.93
C GLY A 70 3.05 -13.01 26.20
N LYS A 71 3.03 -12.69 24.90
CA LYS A 71 1.84 -12.73 24.05
C LYS A 71 1.89 -13.87 23.04
N LEU A 72 0.76 -14.49 22.77
CA LEU A 72 0.64 -15.55 21.76
C LEU A 72 0.90 -14.99 20.37
N SER A 73 1.58 -15.80 19.55
CA SER A 73 1.78 -15.57 18.12
C SER A 73 1.86 -16.93 17.43
N SER A 74 1.44 -16.99 16.16
CA SER A 74 1.62 -18.19 15.34
C SER A 74 1.99 -17.89 13.90
N VAL A 75 2.68 -18.85 13.31
CA VAL A 75 2.85 -18.99 11.86
C VAL A 75 2.06 -20.22 11.42
N CYS A 76 1.43 -20.15 10.26
CA CYS A 76 0.65 -21.25 9.71
C CYS A 76 0.74 -21.25 8.19
N THR A 77 0.88 -22.44 7.60
CA THR A 77 0.93 -22.65 6.14
C THR A 77 -0.42 -22.43 5.43
N CYS A 78 -1.42 -21.90 6.12
CA CYS A 78 -2.72 -21.61 5.53
C CYS A 78 -2.73 -20.23 4.84
N PRO A 79 -3.71 -19.93 3.98
CA PRO A 79 -3.79 -18.65 3.27
C PRO A 79 -3.86 -17.41 4.17
N VAL A 80 -4.12 -17.57 5.47
CA VAL A 80 -4.10 -16.47 6.46
C VAL A 80 -2.69 -16.17 6.97
N GLY A 81 -1.77 -17.14 6.90
CA GLY A 81 -0.36 -16.99 7.28
C GLY A 81 -0.07 -16.97 8.78
N HIS A 82 -0.86 -16.25 9.59
CA HIS A 82 -0.58 -16.02 11.01
C HIS A 82 -1.87 -15.94 11.84
N ASP A 83 -1.73 -16.15 13.16
CA ASP A 83 -2.75 -15.93 14.21
C ASP A 83 -4.16 -16.40 13.81
N CYS A 84 -4.20 -17.59 13.21
CA CYS A 84 -5.37 -18.10 12.53
C CYS A 84 -6.15 -19.10 13.39
N LYS A 85 -7.32 -19.51 12.89
CA LYS A 85 -8.16 -20.54 13.54
C LYS A 85 -7.44 -21.87 13.81
N HIS A 86 -6.44 -22.23 13.00
CA HIS A 86 -5.68 -23.47 13.19
C HIS A 86 -4.75 -23.37 14.41
N GLY A 87 -4.10 -22.22 14.60
CA GLY A 87 -3.31 -21.94 15.80
C GLY A 87 -4.16 -21.99 17.07
N VAL A 88 -5.37 -21.40 17.03
CA VAL A 88 -6.32 -21.49 18.16
C VAL A 88 -6.72 -22.94 18.44
N ALA A 89 -7.06 -23.72 17.41
CA ALA A 89 -7.44 -25.13 17.59
C ALA A 89 -6.31 -25.95 18.23
N ALA A 90 -5.06 -25.72 17.80
CA ALA A 90 -3.89 -26.40 18.35
C ALA A 90 -3.63 -26.05 19.83
N VAL A 91 -3.79 -24.78 20.22
CA VAL A 91 -3.66 -24.38 21.63
C VAL A 91 -4.74 -25.01 22.49
N LEU A 92 -5.99 -25.02 22.02
CA LEU A 92 -7.09 -25.63 22.77
C LEU A 92 -6.91 -27.15 22.94
N GLU A 93 -6.49 -27.84 21.88
CA GLU A 93 -6.18 -29.27 21.92
C GLU A 93 -5.06 -29.56 22.93
N TYR A 94 -4.01 -28.72 22.94
CA TYR A 94 -2.93 -28.83 23.92
C TYR A 94 -3.44 -28.71 25.37
N LEU A 95 -4.31 -27.74 25.62
CA LEU A 95 -4.85 -27.50 26.97
C LEU A 95 -5.77 -28.63 27.43
N GLU A 96 -6.54 -29.22 26.52
CA GLU A 96 -7.35 -30.40 26.84
C GLU A 96 -6.47 -31.62 27.16
N LEU A 97 -5.42 -31.88 26.37
CA LEU A 97 -4.45 -32.94 26.66
C LEU A 97 -3.75 -32.72 28.02
N ALA A 98 -3.39 -31.48 28.32
CA ALA A 98 -2.81 -31.11 29.61
C ALA A 98 -3.79 -31.33 30.78
N GLU A 99 -5.07 -30.98 30.63
CA GLU A 99 -6.11 -31.22 31.64
C GLU A 99 -6.35 -32.73 31.85
N GLN A 100 -6.23 -33.53 30.80
CA GLN A 100 -6.32 -35.00 30.85
C GLN A 100 -5.04 -35.67 31.39
N GLY A 101 -3.95 -34.90 31.58
CA GLY A 101 -2.67 -35.39 32.09
C GLY A 101 -1.83 -36.15 31.05
N GLU A 102 -2.08 -35.93 29.76
CA GLU A 102 -1.32 -36.53 28.67
C GLU A 102 -0.11 -35.66 28.29
N GLU A 103 1.07 -36.28 28.19
CA GLU A 103 2.29 -35.57 27.79
C GLU A 103 2.44 -35.54 26.26
N VAL A 104 2.57 -34.33 25.71
CA VAL A 104 2.84 -34.11 24.28
C VAL A 104 4.32 -34.36 23.97
N LEU A 105 4.58 -35.07 22.87
CA LEU A 105 5.93 -35.44 22.44
C LEU A 105 6.79 -34.22 22.11
N ILE A 106 8.06 -34.25 22.56
CA ILE A 106 9.05 -33.22 22.23
C ILE A 106 9.74 -33.59 20.91
N ALA A 107 9.61 -32.73 19.90
CA ALA A 107 10.30 -32.83 18.62
C ALA A 107 11.68 -32.14 18.69
N SER A 108 12.65 -32.60 17.90
CA SER A 108 13.90 -31.85 17.72
C SER A 108 13.70 -30.65 16.79
N GLU A 109 14.52 -29.61 16.94
CA GLU A 109 14.51 -28.43 16.03
C GLU A 109 14.77 -28.79 14.56
N GLU A 110 15.46 -29.92 14.30
CA GLU A 110 15.75 -30.45 12.97
C GLU A 110 14.65 -31.41 12.45
N ASP A 111 13.55 -31.57 13.19
CA ASP A 111 12.44 -32.45 12.78
C ASP A 111 11.77 -31.85 11.52
N PRO A 112 11.62 -32.63 10.43
CA PRO A 112 10.91 -32.18 9.23
C PRO A 112 9.51 -31.61 9.49
N PHE A 113 8.85 -32.06 10.56
CA PHE A 113 7.55 -31.56 11.02
C PHE A 113 7.63 -30.11 11.53
N VAL A 114 8.67 -29.79 12.29
CA VAL A 114 8.94 -28.42 12.80
C VAL A 114 9.37 -27.50 11.66
N ALA A 115 10.26 -27.99 10.78
CA ALA A 115 10.70 -27.23 9.62
C ALA A 115 9.55 -26.84 8.69
N ARG A 116 8.56 -27.73 8.51
CA ARG A 116 7.39 -27.49 7.66
C ARG A 116 6.39 -26.51 8.26
N ALA A 117 6.28 -26.45 9.58
CA ALA A 117 5.46 -25.45 10.27
C ALA A 117 6.05 -24.04 10.22
N ARG A 118 7.39 -23.94 10.09
CA ARG A 118 8.16 -22.70 9.95
C ARG A 118 8.29 -22.19 8.53
N GLN A 119 7.85 -22.95 7.54
CA GLN A 119 7.74 -22.47 6.17
C GLN A 119 6.63 -21.41 6.12
N GLU A 120 7.02 -20.14 5.97
CA GLU A 120 6.07 -19.10 5.61
C GLU A 120 5.37 -19.47 4.31
N TYR A 121 4.09 -19.13 4.20
CA TYR A 121 3.40 -19.13 2.92
C TYR A 121 4.02 -18.03 2.05
N THR A 122 5.12 -18.35 1.37
CA THR A 122 5.72 -17.50 0.35
C THR A 122 4.96 -17.75 -0.94
N GLY A 123 3.93 -16.94 -1.18
CA GLY A 123 3.18 -16.97 -2.42
C GLY A 123 3.95 -16.46 -3.65
N ASP A 124 5.27 -16.59 -3.72
CA ASP A 124 6.07 -16.09 -4.85
C ASP A 124 7.36 -16.89 -5.14
N GLU A 125 7.56 -17.16 -6.43
CA GLU A 125 8.56 -18.00 -7.09
C GLU A 125 9.97 -17.38 -7.21
N ILE A 126 10.54 -16.81 -6.14
CA ILE A 126 11.83 -16.06 -6.27
C ILE A 126 13.09 -16.90 -5.98
N SER A 127 13.01 -18.24 -5.81
CA SER A 127 14.19 -19.08 -5.49
C SER A 127 14.74 -19.97 -6.63
N ALA A 128 14.32 -19.78 -7.89
CA ALA A 128 14.71 -20.65 -9.00
C ALA A 128 16.09 -20.33 -9.66
N LEU A 129 16.71 -19.18 -9.37
CA LEU A 129 17.87 -18.71 -10.15
C LEU A 129 19.18 -19.47 -9.88
N GLY A 130 19.30 -20.21 -8.76
CA GLY A 130 20.53 -20.93 -8.41
C GLY A 130 20.62 -22.38 -8.94
N GLU A 131 19.47 -23.04 -9.17
CA GLU A 131 19.42 -24.43 -9.63
C GLU A 131 19.44 -24.55 -11.16
N GLU A 132 18.90 -23.57 -11.88
CA GLU A 132 18.88 -23.54 -13.35
C GLU A 132 20.27 -23.45 -13.98
N GLU A 133 21.17 -22.64 -13.40
CA GLU A 133 22.53 -22.42 -13.93
C GLU A 133 23.40 -23.70 -13.87
N SER A 134 23.21 -24.50 -12.81
CA SER A 134 23.85 -25.81 -12.62
C SER A 134 23.33 -26.84 -13.63
N SER A 135 22.02 -26.86 -13.86
CA SER A 135 21.34 -27.78 -14.78
C SER A 135 21.69 -27.48 -16.25
N ALA A 136 21.70 -26.20 -16.64
CA ALA A 136 22.06 -25.77 -17.99
C ALA A 136 23.52 -26.11 -18.35
N ARG A 137 24.43 -26.01 -17.38
CA ARG A 137 25.84 -26.37 -17.56
C ARG A 137 26.05 -27.87 -17.74
N ALA A 138 25.41 -28.69 -16.91
CA ALA A 138 25.47 -30.16 -17.02
C ALA A 138 24.88 -30.65 -18.35
N LEU A 139 23.77 -30.04 -18.79
CA LEU A 139 23.15 -30.32 -20.10
C LEU A 139 24.11 -29.97 -21.25
N ARG A 140 24.74 -28.80 -21.21
CA ARG A 140 25.72 -28.39 -22.23
C ARG A 140 26.90 -29.36 -22.32
N GLU A 141 27.44 -29.82 -21.18
CA GLU A 141 28.53 -30.79 -21.15
C GLU A 141 28.11 -32.17 -21.70
N TYR A 142 26.86 -32.59 -21.47
CA TYR A 142 26.31 -33.81 -22.06
C TYR A 142 26.16 -33.68 -23.58
N LEU A 143 25.53 -32.59 -24.06
CA LEU A 143 25.31 -32.35 -25.49
C LEU A 143 26.63 -32.26 -26.27
N GLN A 144 27.70 -31.73 -25.67
CA GLN A 144 29.04 -31.69 -26.27
C GLN A 144 29.69 -33.07 -26.46
N ARG A 145 29.26 -34.09 -25.70
CA ARG A 145 29.77 -35.46 -25.82
C ARG A 145 29.06 -36.28 -26.89
N LEU A 146 27.91 -35.80 -27.38
CA LEU A 146 27.14 -36.46 -28.42
C LEU A 146 27.76 -36.22 -29.81
N THR A 147 27.56 -37.19 -30.70
CA THR A 147 27.95 -37.03 -32.10
C THR A 147 26.99 -36.09 -32.82
N ARG A 148 27.45 -35.51 -33.94
CA ARG A 148 26.61 -34.63 -34.78
C ARG A 148 25.30 -35.30 -35.20
N THR A 149 25.32 -36.60 -35.50
CA THR A 149 24.12 -37.35 -35.93
C THR A 149 23.12 -37.48 -34.79
N GLU A 150 23.59 -37.84 -33.59
CA GLU A 150 22.73 -37.97 -32.40
C GLU A 150 22.08 -36.63 -32.02
N LEU A 151 22.83 -35.52 -32.12
CA LEU A 151 22.30 -34.18 -31.88
C LEU A 151 21.22 -33.79 -32.89
N ILE A 152 21.40 -34.12 -34.18
CA ILE A 152 20.40 -33.86 -35.22
C ILE A 152 19.14 -34.68 -34.95
N GLU A 153 19.27 -35.98 -34.64
CA GLU A 153 18.10 -36.83 -34.35
C GLU A 153 17.33 -36.35 -33.12
N ILE A 154 18.04 -35.95 -32.06
CA ILE A 154 17.41 -35.37 -30.86
C ILE A 154 16.65 -34.09 -31.24
N LEU A 155 17.30 -33.14 -31.93
CA LEU A 155 16.67 -31.87 -32.31
C LEU A 155 15.45 -32.07 -33.21
N VAL A 156 15.53 -32.96 -34.21
CA VAL A 156 14.38 -33.28 -35.08
C VAL A 156 13.25 -33.93 -34.29
N THR A 157 13.57 -34.91 -33.43
CA THR A 157 12.56 -35.59 -32.61
C THR A 157 11.87 -34.64 -31.64
N PHE A 158 12.60 -33.68 -31.07
CA PHE A 158 12.02 -32.68 -30.18
C PHE A 158 11.25 -31.61 -30.95
N ALA A 159 11.74 -31.17 -32.12
CA ALA A 159 11.03 -30.25 -33.00
C ALA A 159 9.70 -30.80 -33.53
N GLU A 160 9.57 -32.12 -33.69
CA GLU A 160 8.29 -32.77 -34.03
C GLU A 160 7.31 -32.84 -32.85
N LYS A 161 7.81 -32.73 -31.61
CA LYS A 161 7.00 -32.86 -30.38
C LYS A 161 6.66 -31.51 -29.76
N ASP A 162 7.51 -30.52 -29.95
CA ASP A 162 7.42 -29.18 -29.40
C ASP A 162 7.23 -28.19 -30.56
N THR A 163 6.05 -27.58 -30.63
CA THR A 163 5.66 -26.70 -31.73
C THR A 163 6.52 -25.45 -31.81
N GLY A 164 6.91 -24.88 -30.66
CA GLY A 164 7.78 -23.70 -30.59
C GLY A 164 9.19 -23.97 -31.12
N LEU A 165 9.83 -25.05 -30.66
CA LEU A 165 11.15 -25.46 -31.17
C LEU A 165 11.09 -25.85 -32.66
N GLY A 166 10.01 -26.51 -33.08
CA GLY A 166 9.77 -26.84 -34.48
C GLY A 166 9.72 -25.61 -35.38
N LYS A 167 8.94 -24.59 -34.96
CA LYS A 167 8.85 -23.30 -35.65
C LYS A 167 10.19 -22.57 -35.66
N TYR A 168 10.84 -22.43 -34.50
CA TYR A 168 12.15 -21.80 -34.37
C TYR A 168 13.19 -22.37 -35.35
N LEU A 169 13.28 -23.71 -35.45
CA LEU A 169 14.22 -24.34 -36.39
C LEU A 169 13.85 -24.13 -37.86
N LYS A 170 12.55 -24.07 -38.18
CA LYS A 170 12.06 -23.77 -39.54
C LYS A 170 12.37 -22.32 -39.93
N GLU A 171 12.15 -21.37 -39.04
CA GLU A 171 12.50 -19.96 -39.28
C GLU A 171 14.00 -19.77 -39.44
N ARG A 172 14.84 -20.43 -38.60
CA ARG A 172 16.30 -20.42 -38.80
C ARG A 172 16.71 -21.04 -40.13
N GLN A 173 15.99 -22.04 -40.62
CA GLN A 173 16.19 -22.57 -41.97
C GLN A 173 15.87 -21.51 -43.04
N THR A 174 14.76 -20.79 -42.91
CA THR A 174 14.37 -19.68 -43.81
C THR A 174 15.38 -18.52 -43.78
N LEU A 175 15.86 -18.11 -42.60
CA LEU A 175 16.88 -17.06 -42.45
C LEU A 175 18.23 -17.45 -43.07
N SER A 176 18.58 -18.74 -43.05
CA SER A 176 19.78 -19.23 -43.73
C SER A 176 19.71 -19.10 -45.26
N ALA A 177 18.53 -18.83 -45.81
CA ALA A 177 18.30 -18.51 -47.22
C ALA A 177 18.19 -16.99 -47.50
N GLU A 178 18.58 -16.13 -46.54
CA GLU A 178 18.56 -14.65 -46.60
C GLU A 178 17.16 -14.02 -46.75
N ASN A 179 16.08 -14.72 -46.37
CA ASN A 179 14.71 -14.21 -46.53
C ASN A 179 14.12 -13.59 -45.26
N VAL A 180 14.74 -12.50 -44.79
CA VAL A 180 14.33 -11.77 -43.56
C VAL A 180 12.93 -11.16 -43.70
N GLU A 181 12.59 -10.64 -44.89
CA GLU A 181 11.30 -10.01 -45.19
C GLU A 181 10.12 -10.97 -45.02
N GLU A 182 10.33 -12.26 -45.31
CA GLU A 182 9.30 -13.30 -45.15
C GLU A 182 8.93 -13.50 -43.68
N ILE A 183 9.90 -13.61 -42.79
CA ILE A 183 9.65 -13.80 -41.34
C ILE A 183 9.09 -12.55 -40.70
N VAL A 184 9.59 -11.37 -41.07
CA VAL A 184 8.98 -10.11 -40.62
C VAL A 184 7.50 -10.07 -41.04
N GLY A 185 7.19 -10.42 -42.29
CA GLY A 185 5.81 -10.52 -42.78
C GLY A 185 4.94 -11.53 -42.03
N GLU A 186 5.48 -12.70 -41.71
CA GLU A 186 4.81 -13.73 -40.89
C GLU A 186 4.50 -13.19 -39.48
N VAL A 187 5.47 -12.56 -38.80
CA VAL A 187 5.26 -11.94 -37.48
C VAL A 187 4.18 -10.85 -37.52
N TYR A 188 4.19 -9.99 -38.54
CA TYR A 188 3.14 -8.97 -38.69
C TYR A 188 1.75 -9.58 -38.93
N SER A 189 1.67 -10.66 -39.71
CA SER A 189 0.40 -11.36 -40.00
C SER A 189 -0.14 -12.07 -38.76
N GLU A 190 0.73 -12.74 -37.99
CA GLU A 190 0.37 -13.35 -36.70
C GLU A 190 -0.12 -12.31 -35.70
N LEU A 191 0.53 -11.15 -35.63
CA LEU A 191 0.07 -10.06 -34.79
C LEU A 191 -1.30 -9.50 -35.22
N ASP A 192 -1.57 -9.41 -36.53
CA ASP A 192 -2.86 -8.95 -37.03
C ASP A 192 -3.98 -9.97 -36.71
N GLU A 193 -3.71 -11.27 -36.87
CA GLU A 193 -4.66 -12.34 -36.51
C GLU A 193 -4.98 -12.34 -35.00
N LEU A 194 -3.96 -12.23 -34.14
CA LEU A 194 -4.14 -12.15 -32.68
C LEU A 194 -4.95 -10.92 -32.25
N LEU A 195 -4.83 -9.80 -32.97
CA LEU A 195 -5.61 -8.59 -32.71
C LEU A 195 -7.07 -8.70 -33.18
N GLU A 196 -7.34 -9.37 -34.30
CA GLU A 196 -8.71 -9.63 -34.75
C GLU A 196 -9.44 -10.50 -33.71
N GLU A 197 -8.77 -11.54 -33.19
CA GLU A 197 -9.30 -12.38 -32.11
C GLU A 197 -9.50 -11.61 -30.80
N ALA A 198 -8.57 -10.72 -30.45
CA ALA A 198 -8.66 -9.84 -29.28
C ALA A 198 -9.54 -8.59 -29.50
N GLY A 199 -10.08 -8.34 -30.69
CA GLY A 199 -10.89 -7.17 -31.01
C GLY A 199 -12.40 -7.44 -31.00
N ASP A 200 -12.81 -8.71 -31.03
CA ASP A 200 -14.21 -9.15 -31.16
C ASP A 200 -15.00 -9.13 -29.82
N PHE A 201 -14.51 -8.41 -28.80
CA PHE A 201 -15.09 -8.30 -27.44
C PHE A 201 -16.42 -7.53 -27.34
N GLU A 202 -17.11 -7.20 -28.44
CA GLU A 202 -18.37 -6.45 -28.41
C GLU A 202 -19.59 -7.27 -27.91
N TYR A 203 -19.43 -8.58 -27.63
CA TYR A 203 -20.50 -9.47 -27.12
C TYR A 203 -20.00 -10.50 -26.08
N ALA A 204 -19.62 -10.06 -24.89
CA ALA A 204 -19.13 -10.92 -23.81
C ALA A 204 -20.27 -11.64 -23.03
N ASP A 205 -20.27 -12.98 -23.04
CA ASP A 205 -20.81 -13.81 -21.93
C ASP A 205 -20.12 -15.20 -21.81
N TYR A 206 -18.94 -15.38 -22.43
CA TYR A 206 -18.16 -16.61 -22.30
C TYR A 206 -16.69 -16.28 -22.02
N GLU A 207 -16.09 -17.03 -21.09
CA GLU A 207 -14.64 -17.12 -20.90
C GLU A 207 -13.99 -17.50 -22.24
N MET A 208 -13.45 -16.52 -22.96
CA MET A 208 -12.67 -16.75 -24.17
C MET A 208 -11.20 -17.01 -23.80
N ASP A 209 -10.58 -17.94 -24.51
CA ASP A 209 -9.15 -18.26 -24.36
C ASP A 209 -8.30 -17.06 -24.81
N VAL A 210 -7.30 -16.69 -23.99
CA VAL A 210 -6.39 -15.58 -24.31
C VAL A 210 -5.48 -15.96 -25.48
N PRO A 211 -5.40 -15.12 -26.54
CA PRO A 211 -4.58 -15.42 -27.73
C PRO A 211 -3.13 -15.77 -27.34
N ASP A 212 -2.55 -16.78 -27.98
CA ASP A 212 -1.18 -17.23 -27.70
C ASP A 212 -0.16 -16.39 -28.49
N PHE A 213 0.78 -15.74 -27.80
CA PHE A 213 1.83 -14.94 -28.41
C PHE A 213 3.14 -15.72 -28.55
N LEU A 214 3.16 -17.01 -28.21
CA LEU A 214 4.36 -17.86 -28.31
C LEU A 214 4.94 -17.83 -29.73
N ASP A 215 4.07 -17.84 -30.73
CA ASP A 215 4.45 -17.83 -32.14
C ASP A 215 5.17 -16.52 -32.54
N VAL A 216 4.67 -15.38 -32.08
CA VAL A 216 5.30 -14.07 -32.25
C VAL A 216 6.64 -14.02 -31.52
N GLN A 217 6.68 -14.50 -30.27
CA GLN A 217 7.89 -14.52 -29.46
C GLN A 217 8.99 -15.36 -30.12
N VAL A 218 8.65 -16.55 -30.64
CA VAL A 218 9.58 -17.43 -31.36
C VAL A 218 10.15 -16.74 -32.60
N GLY A 219 9.30 -16.05 -33.39
CA GLY A 219 9.74 -15.27 -34.55
C GLY A 219 10.75 -14.18 -34.19
N LEU A 220 10.48 -13.44 -33.10
CA LEU A 220 11.39 -12.42 -32.57
C LEU A 220 12.73 -13.04 -32.13
N GLU A 221 12.70 -14.15 -31.39
CA GLU A 221 13.90 -14.84 -30.92
C GLU A 221 14.75 -15.37 -32.10
N SER A 222 14.11 -15.91 -33.14
CA SER A 222 14.75 -16.37 -34.37
C SER A 222 15.49 -15.25 -35.11
N LEU A 223 14.86 -14.08 -35.24
CA LEU A 223 15.48 -12.89 -35.84
C LEU A 223 16.67 -12.39 -35.01
N LEU A 224 16.52 -12.34 -33.69
CA LEU A 224 17.58 -11.93 -32.76
C LEU A 224 18.80 -12.86 -32.82
N ASP A 225 18.57 -14.18 -32.83
CA ASP A 225 19.62 -15.20 -32.84
C ASP A 225 20.31 -15.36 -34.20
N SER A 226 19.67 -14.89 -35.27
CA SER A 226 20.23 -14.89 -36.62
C SER A 226 20.98 -13.60 -36.95
N GLY A 227 21.01 -12.62 -36.04
CA GLY A 227 21.82 -11.41 -36.17
C GLY A 227 21.12 -10.24 -36.85
N HIS A 228 19.79 -10.20 -36.79
CA HIS A 228 18.92 -9.14 -37.35
C HIS A 228 18.24 -8.31 -36.24
N PRO A 229 18.98 -7.65 -35.32
CA PRO A 229 18.40 -6.95 -34.17
C PRO A 229 17.72 -5.63 -34.51
N ASP A 230 18.05 -5.02 -35.66
CA ASP A 230 17.54 -3.68 -36.02
C ASP A 230 16.08 -3.78 -36.51
N GLU A 231 15.74 -4.89 -37.16
CA GLU A 231 14.41 -5.25 -37.65
C GLU A 231 13.40 -5.44 -36.49
N LEU A 232 13.86 -5.89 -35.32
CA LEU A 232 12.99 -6.05 -34.13
C LEU A 232 12.53 -4.72 -33.54
N LEU A 233 13.24 -3.62 -33.81
CA LEU A 233 12.91 -2.33 -33.20
C LEU A 233 11.58 -1.79 -33.75
N ASP A 234 11.36 -1.91 -35.06
CA ASP A 234 10.09 -1.50 -35.68
C ASP A 234 8.94 -2.40 -35.24
N ILE A 235 9.18 -3.72 -35.09
CA ILE A 235 8.18 -4.64 -34.55
C ILE A 235 7.82 -4.27 -33.12
N GLY A 236 8.80 -3.93 -32.28
CA GLY A 236 8.56 -3.49 -30.90
C GLY A 236 7.67 -2.25 -30.78
N LYS A 237 7.80 -1.30 -31.72
CA LYS A 237 6.91 -0.13 -31.76
C LYS A 237 5.49 -0.53 -32.12
N GLU A 238 5.35 -1.39 -33.13
CA GLU A 238 4.04 -1.87 -33.55
C GLU A 238 3.36 -2.68 -32.45
N LEU A 239 4.09 -3.53 -31.70
CA LEU A 239 3.55 -4.27 -30.55
C LEU A 239 2.87 -3.32 -29.54
N MET A 240 3.53 -2.22 -29.19
CA MET A 240 2.98 -1.23 -28.27
C MET A 240 1.78 -0.48 -28.87
N ASP A 241 1.89 0.00 -30.11
CA ASP A 241 0.82 0.74 -30.81
C ASP A 241 -0.44 -0.13 -31.03
N ARG A 242 -0.24 -1.45 -31.13
CA ARG A 242 -1.32 -2.44 -31.26
C ARG A 242 -1.96 -2.77 -29.93
N TYR A 243 -1.17 -3.00 -28.89
CA TYR A 243 -1.68 -3.26 -27.55
C TYR A 243 -2.54 -2.09 -27.06
N GLU A 244 -2.13 -0.85 -27.31
CA GLU A 244 -2.90 0.34 -26.93
C GLU A 244 -4.34 0.32 -27.46
N LYS A 245 -4.60 -0.28 -28.63
CA LYS A 245 -5.95 -0.36 -29.22
C LYS A 245 -6.88 -1.36 -28.52
N ILE A 246 -6.31 -2.33 -27.83
CA ILE A 246 -7.04 -3.43 -27.19
C ILE A 246 -6.90 -3.44 -25.67
N ALA A 247 -6.05 -2.59 -25.09
CA ALA A 247 -5.71 -2.59 -23.67
C ALA A 247 -6.92 -2.39 -22.75
N ASP A 248 -7.94 -1.64 -23.17
CA ASP A 248 -9.19 -1.46 -22.42
C ASP A 248 -10.00 -2.76 -22.26
N TYR A 249 -9.73 -3.78 -23.08
CA TYR A 249 -10.38 -5.11 -23.01
C TYR A 249 -9.55 -6.14 -22.23
N ASP A 250 -8.30 -5.83 -21.86
CA ASP A 250 -7.40 -6.71 -21.12
C ASP A 250 -7.54 -6.52 -19.60
N GLU A 251 -8.75 -6.69 -19.07
CA GLU A 251 -9.06 -6.42 -17.64
C GLU A 251 -8.18 -7.21 -16.65
N LYS A 252 -7.71 -8.38 -17.06
CA LYS A 252 -6.84 -9.25 -16.26
C LYS A 252 -5.34 -9.06 -16.51
N GLY A 253 -4.95 -8.24 -17.50
CA GLY A 253 -3.55 -8.01 -17.88
C GLY A 253 -2.86 -9.22 -18.52
N GLU A 254 -3.62 -10.22 -18.98
CA GLU A 254 -3.07 -11.47 -19.53
C GLU A 254 -2.41 -11.23 -20.90
N ILE A 255 -3.00 -10.36 -21.73
CA ILE A 255 -2.43 -9.98 -23.02
C ILE A 255 -1.19 -9.10 -22.82
N GLY A 256 -1.29 -8.11 -21.92
CA GLY A 256 -0.18 -7.22 -21.56
C GLY A 256 1.05 -7.99 -21.07
N THR A 257 0.84 -9.04 -20.25
CA THR A 257 1.92 -9.92 -19.79
C THR A 257 2.62 -10.61 -20.97
N LYS A 258 1.87 -11.14 -21.94
CA LYS A 258 2.43 -11.81 -23.12
C LYS A 258 3.19 -10.83 -24.05
N ILE A 259 2.66 -9.62 -24.24
CA ILE A 259 3.36 -8.55 -24.95
C ILE A 259 4.67 -8.18 -24.24
N SER A 260 4.67 -8.14 -22.90
CA SER A 260 5.87 -7.86 -22.10
C SER A 260 7.01 -8.85 -22.38
N PHE A 261 6.70 -10.16 -22.48
CA PHE A 261 7.69 -11.17 -22.85
C PHE A 261 8.26 -10.96 -24.26
N CYS A 262 7.43 -10.54 -25.22
CA CYS A 262 7.92 -10.16 -26.56
C CYS A 262 8.83 -8.93 -26.49
N MET A 263 8.47 -7.93 -25.68
CA MET A 263 9.28 -6.72 -25.49
C MET A 263 10.62 -6.99 -24.81
N ASP A 264 10.74 -8.01 -23.95
CA ASP A 264 12.04 -8.44 -23.41
C ASP A 264 13.01 -8.90 -24.50
N VAL A 265 12.50 -9.55 -25.56
CA VAL A 265 13.30 -9.91 -26.74
C VAL A 265 13.72 -8.66 -27.51
N VAL A 266 12.81 -7.70 -27.68
CA VAL A 266 13.11 -6.41 -28.32
C VAL A 266 14.17 -5.62 -27.54
N PHE A 267 14.10 -5.60 -26.20
CA PHE A 267 15.10 -4.92 -25.37
C PHE A 267 16.47 -5.60 -25.47
N LYS A 268 16.52 -6.94 -25.53
CA LYS A 268 17.75 -7.67 -25.86
C LYS A 268 18.28 -7.28 -27.24
N ALA A 269 17.40 -7.15 -28.24
CA ALA A 269 17.75 -6.69 -29.59
C ALA A 269 18.33 -5.27 -29.60
N LEU A 270 17.69 -4.33 -28.91
CA LEU A 270 18.16 -2.96 -28.74
C LEU A 270 19.59 -2.90 -28.19
N THR A 271 19.95 -3.79 -27.26
CA THR A 271 21.33 -3.87 -26.75
C THR A 271 22.33 -4.28 -27.83
N ARG A 272 21.95 -5.21 -28.71
CA ARG A 272 22.79 -5.78 -29.79
C ARG A 272 22.75 -4.98 -31.10
N SER A 273 21.77 -4.08 -31.24
CA SER A 273 21.54 -3.23 -32.41
C SER A 273 22.79 -2.41 -32.78
N SER A 274 22.94 -2.15 -34.08
CA SER A 274 24.07 -1.40 -34.63
C SER A 274 23.91 0.13 -34.52
N ILE A 275 22.71 0.60 -34.16
CA ILE A 275 22.42 2.03 -34.12
C ILE A 275 23.19 2.76 -33.00
N PRO A 276 23.48 4.07 -33.16
CA PRO A 276 24.14 4.87 -32.14
C PRO A 276 23.40 4.87 -30.79
N ALA A 277 24.13 5.02 -29.68
CA ALA A 277 23.54 4.93 -28.34
C ALA A 277 22.45 5.98 -28.08
N HIS A 278 22.64 7.22 -28.55
CA HIS A 278 21.61 8.26 -28.45
C HIS A 278 20.33 7.92 -29.24
N GLU A 279 20.41 7.18 -30.34
CA GLU A 279 19.23 6.69 -31.08
C GLU A 279 18.55 5.55 -30.31
N LYS A 280 19.33 4.67 -29.66
CA LYS A 280 18.78 3.67 -28.73
C LYS A 280 18.03 4.32 -27.56
N MET A 281 18.55 5.42 -27.02
CA MET A 281 17.88 6.19 -25.97
C MET A 281 16.57 6.82 -26.45
N LEU A 282 16.55 7.36 -27.68
CA LEU A 282 15.32 7.89 -28.28
C LEU A 282 14.28 6.79 -28.48
N TYR A 283 14.71 5.63 -28.99
CA TYR A 283 13.85 4.47 -29.13
C TYR A 283 13.27 4.04 -27.78
N MET A 284 14.11 3.94 -26.75
CA MET A 284 13.68 3.54 -25.42
C MET A 284 12.65 4.51 -24.84
N LEU A 285 12.90 5.81 -24.92
CA LEU A 285 11.96 6.83 -24.49
C LEU A 285 10.63 6.74 -25.26
N GLU A 286 10.68 6.48 -26.58
CA GLU A 286 9.49 6.30 -27.41
C GLU A 286 8.65 5.08 -27.01
N ILE A 287 9.27 3.99 -26.57
CA ILE A 287 8.57 2.81 -26.05
C ILE A 287 7.97 3.09 -24.66
N GLU A 288 8.73 3.67 -23.74
CA GLU A 288 8.24 4.03 -22.40
C GLU A 288 7.03 4.98 -22.46
N LEU A 289 7.01 5.91 -23.41
CA LEU A 289 5.89 6.84 -23.60
C LEU A 289 4.62 6.19 -24.17
N ARG A 290 4.75 5.04 -24.83
CA ARG A 290 3.61 4.24 -25.33
C ARG A 290 3.05 3.30 -24.28
N ASP A 291 3.78 3.07 -23.19
CA ASP A 291 3.36 2.16 -22.13
C ASP A 291 2.38 2.84 -21.16
N ASN A 292 1.19 3.17 -21.65
CA ASN A 292 0.13 3.82 -20.87
C ASN A 292 -0.47 2.89 -19.79
N TYR A 293 -0.23 1.58 -19.87
CA TYR A 293 -0.80 0.55 -19.00
C TYR A 293 0.25 -0.14 -18.12
N ASN A 294 1.51 0.31 -18.17
CA ASN A 294 2.62 -0.22 -17.37
C ASN A 294 2.81 -1.74 -17.52
N ILE A 295 2.79 -2.22 -18.77
CA ILE A 295 2.95 -3.65 -19.08
C ILE A 295 4.42 -4.06 -19.21
N LEU A 296 5.34 -3.11 -19.41
CA LEU A 296 6.76 -3.40 -19.59
C LEU A 296 7.39 -3.86 -18.27
N ASN A 297 8.18 -4.93 -18.35
CA ASN A 297 9.00 -5.37 -17.23
C ASN A 297 10.09 -4.33 -16.88
N GLU A 298 10.53 -4.33 -15.62
CA GLU A 298 11.65 -3.50 -15.18
C GLU A 298 12.90 -3.78 -16.02
N HIS A 299 13.51 -2.72 -16.55
CA HIS A 299 14.66 -2.83 -17.45
C HIS A 299 15.84 -1.95 -17.00
N GLY A 300 17.05 -2.50 -17.01
CA GLY A 300 18.28 -1.78 -16.68
C GLY A 300 18.84 -0.90 -17.81
N PHE A 301 18.04 -0.49 -18.81
CA PHE A 301 18.55 0.24 -19.98
C PHE A 301 19.26 1.55 -19.60
N TRP A 302 18.64 2.36 -18.73
CA TRP A 302 19.14 3.68 -18.34
C TRP A 302 20.26 3.65 -17.30
N GLU A 303 20.51 2.50 -16.68
CA GLU A 303 21.59 2.27 -15.72
C GLU A 303 22.94 2.04 -16.41
N LYS A 304 22.92 1.84 -17.73
CA LYS A 304 24.14 1.62 -18.53
C LYS A 304 25.01 2.87 -18.59
N ASP A 305 26.32 2.64 -18.65
CA ASP A 305 27.33 3.67 -18.81
C ASP A 305 27.40 4.19 -20.25
N PHE A 306 26.56 5.18 -20.56
CA PHE A 306 26.66 5.93 -21.80
C PHE A 306 27.60 7.13 -21.66
N THR A 307 28.31 7.46 -22.73
CA THR A 307 29.26 8.58 -22.71
C THR A 307 28.53 9.93 -22.61
N PRO A 308 29.13 10.96 -22.00
CA PRO A 308 28.55 12.31 -21.94
C PRO A 308 28.20 12.90 -23.32
N GLU A 309 28.94 12.52 -24.38
CA GLU A 309 28.66 12.97 -25.75
C GLU A 309 27.40 12.32 -26.34
N GLU A 310 27.14 11.04 -26.03
CA GLU A 310 25.89 10.39 -26.45
C GLU A 310 24.69 10.96 -25.69
N TRP A 311 24.84 11.26 -24.40
CA TRP A 311 23.82 12.01 -23.63
C TRP A 311 23.54 13.40 -24.23
N ARG A 312 24.58 14.10 -24.70
CA ARG A 312 24.42 15.39 -25.36
C ARG A 312 23.61 15.25 -26.65
N ARG A 313 23.97 14.31 -27.53
CA ARG A 313 23.25 14.04 -28.78
C ARG A 313 21.80 13.67 -28.54
N PHE A 314 21.54 12.82 -27.55
CA PHE A 314 20.19 12.46 -27.14
C PHE A 314 19.40 13.70 -26.69
N SER A 315 20.00 14.56 -25.85
CA SER A 315 19.36 15.79 -25.40
C SER A 315 19.04 16.76 -26.55
N GLU A 316 19.91 16.87 -27.56
CA GLU A 316 19.70 17.71 -28.74
C GLU A 316 18.55 17.19 -29.60
N SER A 317 18.53 15.89 -29.89
CA SER A 317 17.45 15.24 -30.63
C SER A 317 16.11 15.36 -29.90
N LEU A 318 16.10 15.18 -28.58
CA LEU A 318 14.88 15.31 -27.78
C LEU A 318 14.36 16.75 -27.73
N LYS A 319 15.26 17.76 -27.65
CA LYS A 319 14.87 19.18 -27.79
C LYS A 319 14.21 19.47 -29.14
N ILE A 320 14.70 18.88 -30.23
CA ILE A 320 14.11 19.02 -31.56
C ILE A 320 12.71 18.42 -31.59
N LYS A 321 12.55 17.17 -31.12
CA LYS A 321 11.24 16.48 -31.05
C LYS A 321 10.22 17.27 -30.22
N LEU A 322 10.61 17.76 -29.03
CA LEU A 322 9.75 18.59 -28.17
C LEU A 322 9.32 19.90 -28.86
N LYS A 323 10.20 20.51 -29.68
CA LYS A 323 9.89 21.73 -30.43
C LYS A 323 9.02 21.47 -31.66
N GLU A 324 9.14 20.31 -32.29
CA GLU A 324 8.29 19.89 -33.40
C GLU A 324 6.87 19.61 -32.92
N ALA A 325 6.72 18.90 -31.80
CA ALA A 325 5.44 18.68 -31.13
C ALA A 325 4.71 19.99 -30.80
N GLU A 326 5.44 21.05 -30.44
CA GLU A 326 4.86 22.38 -30.17
C GLU A 326 4.25 23.04 -31.43
N LYS A 327 4.67 22.66 -32.65
CA LYS A 327 4.22 23.31 -33.89
C LYS A 327 3.04 22.62 -34.56
N THR A 328 2.89 21.33 -34.37
CA THR A 328 1.95 20.51 -35.13
C THR A 328 0.52 20.56 -34.57
N GLU A 329 0.27 21.25 -33.43
CA GLU A 329 -0.96 21.12 -32.60
C GLU A 329 -1.35 19.65 -32.32
N ASN A 330 -0.43 18.74 -32.60
CA ASN A 330 -0.52 17.29 -32.49
C ASN A 330 0.68 16.91 -31.64
N PRO A 331 0.49 16.76 -30.33
CA PRO A 331 1.61 16.58 -29.44
C PRO A 331 2.17 15.16 -29.66
N LEU A 332 3.49 15.00 -29.68
CA LEU A 332 4.14 13.71 -29.44
C LEU A 332 3.81 13.11 -28.03
N TYR A 333 2.84 13.71 -27.34
CA TYR A 333 2.54 13.67 -25.91
C TYR A 333 1.07 14.07 -25.72
N ASP A 334 0.13 13.18 -26.06
CA ASP A 334 -1.31 13.41 -25.96
C ASP A 334 -1.77 13.75 -24.53
N SER A 335 -0.94 13.43 -23.52
CA SER A 335 -1.15 13.82 -22.12
C SER A 335 -0.03 14.72 -21.55
N LEU A 336 -0.39 15.49 -20.50
CA LEU A 336 0.58 16.28 -19.72
C LEU A 336 1.66 15.39 -19.07
N TRP A 337 1.31 14.18 -18.67
CA TRP A 337 2.24 13.21 -18.07
C TRP A 337 3.34 12.81 -19.06
N GLN A 338 2.98 12.44 -20.30
CA GLN A 338 3.96 12.06 -21.32
C GLN A 338 4.96 13.20 -21.61
N ARG A 339 4.48 14.46 -21.65
CA ARG A 339 5.37 15.62 -21.81
C ARG A 339 6.29 15.77 -20.61
N ASP A 340 5.77 15.67 -19.39
CA ASP A 340 6.58 15.81 -18.19
C ASP A 340 7.63 14.70 -18.08
N TYR A 341 7.29 13.46 -18.42
CA TYR A 341 8.21 12.33 -18.47
C TYR A 341 9.36 12.57 -19.47
N ALA A 342 9.05 13.04 -20.67
CA ALA A 342 10.07 13.38 -21.66
C ALA A 342 10.96 14.53 -21.21
N VAL A 343 10.42 15.53 -20.53
CA VAL A 343 11.21 16.63 -19.98
C VAL A 343 12.07 16.15 -18.80
N ASP A 344 11.60 15.24 -17.95
CA ASP A 344 12.41 14.62 -16.88
C ASP A 344 13.60 13.87 -17.48
N ARG A 345 13.35 13.12 -18.55
CA ARG A 345 14.41 12.42 -19.28
C ARG A 345 15.40 13.39 -19.93
N LEU A 346 14.92 14.53 -20.45
CA LEU A 346 15.77 15.59 -20.97
C LEU A 346 16.64 16.22 -19.88
N VAL A 347 16.08 16.51 -18.70
CA VAL A 347 16.83 17.01 -17.54
C VAL A 347 17.94 16.05 -17.16
N TYR A 348 17.62 14.76 -17.02
CA TYR A 348 18.60 13.72 -16.71
C TYR A 348 19.73 13.66 -17.76
N ALA A 349 19.39 13.76 -19.05
CA ALA A 349 20.37 13.78 -20.14
C ALA A 349 21.29 15.00 -20.11
N LEU A 350 20.76 16.18 -19.77
CA LEU A 350 21.56 17.40 -19.62
C LEU A 350 22.55 17.28 -18.45
N GLU A 351 22.12 16.69 -17.34
CA GLU A 351 23.00 16.43 -16.19
C GLU A 351 24.12 15.43 -16.54
N LYS A 352 23.78 14.32 -17.19
CA LYS A 352 24.77 13.31 -17.61
C LYS A 352 25.73 13.79 -18.69
N SER A 353 25.32 14.76 -19.52
CA SER A 353 26.18 15.40 -20.52
C SER A 353 27.02 16.57 -19.96
N GLY A 354 26.79 16.97 -18.71
CA GLY A 354 27.48 18.07 -18.04
C GLY A 354 27.00 19.48 -18.42
N LEU A 355 25.83 19.59 -19.07
CA LEU A 355 25.20 20.85 -19.51
C LEU A 355 24.23 21.41 -18.45
N PHE A 356 24.72 21.54 -17.21
CA PHE A 356 23.90 21.92 -16.06
C PHE A 356 23.28 23.32 -16.19
N GLU A 357 23.91 24.22 -16.93
CA GLU A 357 23.43 25.58 -17.18
C GLU A 357 22.11 25.63 -17.95
N GLU A 358 21.78 24.59 -18.71
CA GLU A 358 20.55 24.51 -19.51
C GLU A 358 19.34 23.98 -18.72
N VAL A 359 19.58 23.26 -17.60
CA VAL A 359 18.53 22.57 -16.84
C VAL A 359 17.53 23.57 -16.24
N ILE A 360 18.01 24.58 -15.52
CA ILE A 360 17.12 25.55 -14.86
C ILE A 360 16.27 26.34 -15.88
N PRO A 361 16.85 26.95 -16.94
CA PRO A 361 16.05 27.62 -17.97
C PRO A 361 14.98 26.73 -18.62
N LEU A 362 15.29 25.45 -18.84
CA LEU A 362 14.34 24.46 -19.34
C LEU A 362 13.19 24.27 -18.34
N CYS A 363 13.50 23.95 -17.08
CA CYS A 363 12.51 23.74 -16.03
C CYS A 363 11.63 25.00 -15.80
N GLU A 364 12.19 26.21 -15.90
CA GLU A 364 11.43 27.47 -15.81
C GLU A 364 10.45 27.67 -16.98
N LYS A 365 10.83 27.24 -18.17
CA LYS A 365 9.97 27.29 -19.35
C LYS A 365 8.84 26.26 -19.23
N GLU A 366 9.17 25.04 -18.81
CA GLU A 366 8.20 23.94 -18.72
C GLU A 366 7.24 24.09 -17.54
N ALA A 367 7.68 24.58 -16.37
CA ALA A 367 6.79 24.84 -15.25
C ALA A 367 5.63 25.80 -15.60
N LYS A 368 5.90 26.83 -16.43
CA LYS A 368 4.87 27.76 -16.92
C LYS A 368 3.91 27.14 -17.94
N LYS A 369 4.30 26.02 -18.57
CA LYS A 369 3.52 25.34 -19.61
C LYS A 369 2.71 24.20 -19.05
N THR A 370 3.33 23.35 -18.24
CA THR A 370 2.73 22.10 -17.74
C THR A 370 2.17 22.24 -16.33
N GLY A 371 2.49 23.32 -15.60
CA GLY A 371 2.14 23.45 -14.19
C GLY A 371 3.07 22.66 -13.25
N ASN A 372 4.06 21.94 -13.76
CA ASN A 372 4.98 21.15 -12.95
C ASN A 372 6.09 22.03 -12.32
N TYR A 373 5.70 22.77 -11.29
CA TYR A 373 6.58 23.59 -10.45
C TYR A 373 7.51 22.76 -9.58
N ILE A 374 7.10 21.54 -9.20
CA ILE A 374 7.84 20.65 -8.29
C ILE A 374 9.23 20.33 -8.83
N ARG A 375 9.31 19.91 -10.11
CA ARG A 375 10.59 19.64 -10.78
C ARG A 375 11.54 20.83 -10.70
N LEU A 376 11.06 22.01 -11.05
CA LEU A 376 11.88 23.23 -11.05
C LEU A 376 12.40 23.55 -9.64
N VAL A 377 11.53 23.44 -8.63
CA VAL A 377 11.90 23.71 -7.24
C VAL A 377 12.98 22.74 -6.76
N ARG A 378 12.83 21.43 -7.03
CA ARG A 378 13.84 20.42 -6.67
C ARG A 378 15.20 20.73 -7.30
N VAL A 379 15.23 20.97 -8.62
CA VAL A 379 16.45 21.36 -9.35
C VAL A 379 17.11 22.61 -8.75
N LEU A 380 16.32 23.62 -8.36
CA LEU A 380 16.84 24.84 -7.75
C LEU A 380 17.45 24.58 -6.37
N LEU A 381 16.82 23.74 -5.55
CA LEU A 381 17.31 23.35 -4.23
C LEU A 381 18.60 22.53 -4.32
N ASP A 382 18.66 21.55 -5.22
CA ASP A 382 19.85 20.72 -5.46
C ASP A 382 21.02 21.56 -5.98
N SER A 383 20.72 22.62 -6.74
CA SER A 383 21.69 23.62 -7.20
C SER A 383 22.07 24.67 -6.14
N GLY A 384 21.53 24.57 -4.91
CA GLY A 384 21.77 25.52 -3.82
C GLY A 384 21.14 26.91 -4.00
N LYS A 385 20.23 27.09 -4.97
CA LYS A 385 19.56 28.37 -5.28
C LYS A 385 18.27 28.54 -4.49
N ARG A 386 18.38 28.52 -3.16
CA ARG A 386 17.24 28.49 -2.22
C ARG A 386 16.27 29.65 -2.40
N GLU A 387 16.76 30.88 -2.52
CA GLU A 387 15.89 32.07 -2.63
C GLU A 387 15.02 32.00 -3.90
N LYS A 388 15.60 31.52 -5.00
CA LYS A 388 14.88 31.33 -6.26
C LYS A 388 13.89 30.17 -6.18
N ALA A 389 14.23 29.11 -5.45
CA ALA A 389 13.32 28.00 -5.19
C ALA A 389 12.07 28.50 -4.45
N GLU A 390 12.26 29.28 -3.38
CA GLU A 390 11.14 29.89 -2.64
C GLU A 390 10.27 30.77 -3.54
N GLU A 391 10.85 31.67 -4.34
CA GLU A 391 10.09 32.50 -5.30
C GLU A 391 9.18 31.66 -6.21
N TRP A 392 9.69 30.54 -6.72
CA TRP A 392 8.92 29.63 -7.56
C TRP A 392 7.91 28.78 -6.79
N ILE A 393 8.16 28.44 -5.52
CA ILE A 393 7.16 27.83 -4.64
C ILE A 393 5.97 28.77 -4.46
N TYR A 394 6.23 30.03 -4.09
CA TYR A 394 5.18 31.04 -3.93
C TYR A 394 4.35 31.21 -5.19
N ARG A 395 5.03 31.25 -6.34
CA ARG A 395 4.37 31.38 -7.63
C ARG A 395 3.52 30.15 -7.94
N GLY A 396 4.10 28.96 -7.83
CA GLY A 396 3.41 27.70 -8.12
C GLY A 396 2.16 27.54 -7.27
N ILE A 397 2.27 27.75 -5.95
CA ILE A 397 1.13 27.70 -5.03
C ILE A 397 0.02 28.66 -5.48
N LYS A 398 0.35 29.91 -5.83
CA LYS A 398 -0.67 30.88 -6.27
C LYS A 398 -1.34 30.50 -7.58
N GLU A 399 -0.62 29.88 -8.51
CA GLU A 399 -1.15 29.50 -9.81
C GLU A 399 -1.93 28.18 -9.78
N THR A 400 -1.59 27.24 -8.89
CA THR A 400 -2.18 25.88 -8.86
C THR A 400 -3.25 25.69 -7.79
N ARG A 401 -3.28 26.49 -6.71
CA ARG A 401 -4.13 26.25 -5.53
C ARG A 401 -5.65 26.24 -5.79
N GLU A 402 -6.14 26.81 -6.90
CA GLU A 402 -7.58 26.77 -7.24
C GLU A 402 -8.00 25.53 -8.06
N HIS A 403 -7.07 24.89 -8.79
CA HIS A 403 -7.41 23.88 -9.81
C HIS A 403 -6.61 22.57 -9.68
N GLU A 404 -5.43 22.62 -9.05
CA GLU A 404 -4.51 21.50 -8.84
C GLU A 404 -4.04 21.50 -7.38
N THR A 405 -4.94 21.07 -6.48
CA THR A 405 -4.71 21.14 -5.03
C THR A 405 -3.51 20.32 -4.56
N GLU A 406 -3.21 19.22 -5.25
CA GLU A 406 -2.10 18.32 -4.93
C GLU A 406 -0.73 18.99 -5.17
N THR A 407 -0.53 19.61 -6.34
CA THR A 407 0.69 20.36 -6.66
C THR A 407 0.92 21.49 -5.65
N ALA A 408 -0.14 22.22 -5.30
CA ALA A 408 -0.07 23.28 -4.30
C ALA A 408 0.29 22.75 -2.90
N HIS A 409 -0.24 21.58 -2.52
CA HIS A 409 0.07 20.93 -1.25
C HIS A 409 1.55 20.49 -1.20
N GLN A 410 2.05 19.82 -2.23
CA GLN A 410 3.44 19.39 -2.30
C GLN A 410 4.42 20.58 -2.26
N LEU A 411 4.11 21.68 -2.96
CA LEU A 411 4.90 22.92 -2.87
C LEU A 411 4.90 23.52 -1.46
N LEU A 412 3.77 23.45 -0.75
CA LEU A 412 3.67 23.90 0.63
C LEU A 412 4.52 23.03 1.56
N GLN A 413 4.55 21.71 1.36
CA GLN A 413 5.41 20.80 2.12
C GLN A 413 6.89 21.12 1.91
N ILE A 414 7.32 21.35 0.67
CA ILE A 414 8.71 21.76 0.39
C ILE A 414 9.04 23.09 1.10
N LEU A 415 8.11 24.05 1.12
CA LEU A 415 8.33 25.31 1.86
C LEU A 415 8.46 25.08 3.37
N LEU A 416 7.63 24.20 3.95
CA LEU A 416 7.72 23.82 5.35
C LEU A 416 9.09 23.22 5.64
N GLU A 417 9.53 22.22 4.87
CA GLU A 417 10.84 21.57 5.02
C GLU A 417 12.00 22.57 4.97
N ILE A 418 11.96 23.53 4.04
CA ILE A 418 12.96 24.61 3.96
C ILE A 418 12.99 25.41 5.27
N LYS A 419 11.83 25.83 5.77
CA LYS A 419 11.72 26.69 6.95
C LYS A 419 12.01 25.96 8.25
N GLU A 420 11.69 24.67 8.33
CA GLU A 420 12.12 23.80 9.41
C GLU A 420 13.64 23.63 9.43
N GLY A 421 14.26 23.43 8.26
CA GLY A 421 15.72 23.36 8.13
C GLY A 421 16.44 24.66 8.50
N GLU A 422 15.80 25.82 8.31
CA GLU A 422 16.27 27.13 8.77
C GLU A 422 16.02 27.36 10.27
N GLY A 423 15.19 26.53 10.92
CA GLY A 423 14.74 26.71 12.28
C GLY A 423 13.76 27.88 12.47
N ASP A 424 13.13 28.36 11.40
CA ASP A 424 12.10 29.43 11.45
C ASP A 424 10.74 28.85 11.87
N TRP A 425 10.69 28.35 13.10
CA TRP A 425 9.48 27.73 13.67
C TRP A 425 8.30 28.69 13.74
N LEU A 426 8.55 30.00 13.86
CA LEU A 426 7.48 31.01 13.81
C LEU A 426 6.81 31.04 12.43
N PHE A 427 7.58 30.92 11.36
CA PHE A 427 7.06 30.86 10.01
C PHE A 427 6.36 29.53 9.69
N VAL A 428 6.94 28.40 10.12
CA VAL A 428 6.32 27.07 10.03
C VAL A 428 4.95 27.07 10.71
N SER A 429 4.90 27.54 11.97
CA SER A 429 3.65 27.66 12.72
C SER A 429 2.64 28.57 12.01
N ALA A 430 3.07 29.63 11.33
CA ALA A 430 2.19 30.48 10.54
C ALA A 430 1.56 29.73 9.36
N LEU A 431 2.34 28.96 8.60
CA LEU A 431 1.84 28.18 7.46
C LEU A 431 0.87 27.09 7.89
N GLU A 432 1.22 26.30 8.91
CA GLU A 432 0.35 25.21 9.39
C GLU A 432 -0.92 25.75 10.03
N THR A 433 -0.84 26.88 10.74
CA THR A 433 -2.04 27.57 11.24
C THR A 433 -2.93 27.98 10.08
N GLU A 434 -2.39 28.62 9.04
CA GLU A 434 -3.17 28.97 7.85
C GLU A 434 -3.84 27.74 7.21
N GLU A 435 -3.13 26.61 7.14
CA GLU A 435 -3.64 25.37 6.58
C GLU A 435 -4.80 24.79 7.40
N PHE A 436 -4.68 24.79 8.73
CA PHE A 436 -5.79 24.42 9.61
C PHE A 436 -7.03 25.29 9.37
N PHE A 437 -6.87 26.60 9.16
CA PHE A 437 -8.02 27.47 8.87
C PHE A 437 -8.62 27.25 7.46
N ARG A 438 -7.86 26.73 6.50
CA ARG A 438 -8.35 26.32 5.16
C ARG A 438 -9.06 24.97 5.21
N HIS A 439 -8.51 24.02 5.95
CA HIS A 439 -9.00 22.64 6.06
C HIS A 439 -9.04 22.21 7.52
N PRO A 440 -10.03 22.65 8.31
CA PRO A 440 -10.09 22.31 9.74
C PRO A 440 -10.43 20.83 9.91
N ASP A 441 -9.44 20.05 10.30
CA ASP A 441 -9.55 18.64 10.66
C ASP A 441 -8.48 18.26 11.69
N ILE A 442 -8.45 16.99 12.09
CA ILE A 442 -7.53 16.53 13.16
C ILE A 442 -6.07 16.43 12.68
N SER A 443 -5.85 16.18 11.39
CA SER A 443 -4.52 16.12 10.79
C SER A 443 -3.88 17.50 10.74
N SER A 444 -4.61 18.48 10.18
CA SER A 444 -4.15 19.86 10.11
C SER A 444 -4.02 20.51 11.49
N TYR A 445 -4.85 20.11 12.46
CA TYR A 445 -4.69 20.52 13.86
C TYR A 445 -3.40 19.97 14.47
N SER A 446 -3.05 18.71 14.19
CA SER A 446 -1.83 18.06 14.70
C SER A 446 -0.57 18.74 14.19
N SER A 447 -0.49 19.01 12.88
CA SER A 447 0.61 19.78 12.30
C SER A 447 0.70 21.17 12.93
N MET A 448 -0.41 21.92 12.96
CA MET A 448 -0.47 23.25 13.60
C MET A 448 -0.01 23.21 15.06
N GLN A 449 -0.41 22.19 15.82
CA GLN A 449 0.01 22.00 17.21
C GLN A 449 1.52 21.79 17.32
N GLU A 450 2.10 20.95 16.47
CA GLU A 450 3.53 20.67 16.47
C GLU A 450 4.34 21.94 16.18
N GLY A 451 4.09 22.64 15.08
CA GLY A 451 4.83 23.86 14.76
C GLY A 451 4.62 24.97 15.77
N ALA A 452 3.40 25.15 16.29
CA ALA A 452 3.14 26.16 17.33
C ALA A 452 3.83 25.84 18.67
N LYS A 453 3.96 24.56 19.04
CA LYS A 453 4.75 24.13 20.21
C LYS A 453 6.24 24.42 19.99
N LYS A 454 6.79 24.05 18.83
CA LYS A 454 8.20 24.36 18.47
C LYS A 454 8.48 25.86 18.43
N ALA A 455 7.49 26.67 18.00
CA ALA A 455 7.57 28.13 18.00
C ALA A 455 7.36 28.78 19.38
N GLY A 456 6.93 28.02 20.40
CA GLY A 456 6.60 28.55 21.73
C GLY A 456 5.35 29.45 21.74
N LYS A 457 4.45 29.28 20.77
CA LYS A 457 3.21 30.07 20.57
C LYS A 457 1.93 29.24 20.67
N TRP A 458 2.03 28.07 21.29
CA TRP A 458 0.96 27.09 21.33
C TRP A 458 -0.33 27.64 21.96
N GLU A 459 -0.24 28.28 23.11
CA GLU A 459 -1.41 28.77 23.84
C GLU A 459 -2.21 29.80 23.02
N GLU A 460 -1.53 30.77 22.40
CA GLU A 460 -2.18 31.80 21.59
C GLU A 460 -2.81 31.20 20.31
N VAL A 461 -2.14 30.23 19.69
CA VAL A 461 -2.63 29.55 18.47
C VAL A 461 -3.81 28.63 18.78
N ARG A 462 -3.71 27.83 19.84
CA ARG A 462 -4.78 26.95 20.34
C ARG A 462 -6.03 27.76 20.67
N GLU A 463 -5.89 28.85 21.43
CA GLU A 463 -7.04 29.68 21.80
C GLU A 463 -7.75 30.24 20.55
N ALA A 464 -6.99 30.65 19.52
CA ALA A 464 -7.54 31.12 18.27
C ALA A 464 -8.28 30.02 17.50
N ALA A 465 -7.70 28.82 17.43
CA ALA A 465 -8.30 27.66 16.78
C ALA A 465 -9.61 27.22 17.46
N ILE A 466 -9.60 27.03 18.78
CA ILE A 466 -10.79 26.65 19.56
C ILE A 466 -11.88 27.72 19.44
N ARG A 467 -11.52 29.02 19.52
CA ARG A 467 -12.48 30.12 19.34
C ARG A 467 -13.12 30.08 17.95
N TYR A 468 -12.33 29.81 16.91
CA TYR A 468 -12.83 29.68 15.56
C TYR A 468 -13.78 28.49 15.41
N LEU A 469 -13.42 27.30 15.87
CA LEU A 469 -14.31 26.13 15.85
C LEU A 469 -15.61 26.35 16.64
N LYS A 470 -15.54 27.11 17.74
CA LYS A 470 -16.69 27.43 18.59
C LYS A 470 -17.68 28.40 17.95
N ASN A 471 -17.21 29.45 17.27
CA ASN A 471 -18.09 30.56 16.86
C ASN A 471 -17.79 31.17 15.47
N GLY A 472 -16.89 30.57 14.70
CA GLY A 472 -16.56 30.96 13.33
C GLY A 472 -15.75 32.26 13.22
N LYS A 473 -15.32 32.86 14.33
CA LYS A 473 -14.54 34.11 14.31
C LYS A 473 -13.09 33.83 13.95
N LEU A 474 -12.73 34.17 12.73
CA LEU A 474 -11.34 34.15 12.27
C LEU A 474 -10.49 35.19 13.04
N PRO A 475 -9.25 34.84 13.42
CA PRO A 475 -8.32 35.78 14.06
C PRO A 475 -7.84 36.92 13.15
N ALA A 476 -7.87 36.74 11.83
CA ALA A 476 -7.40 37.75 10.87
C ALA A 476 -8.34 38.97 10.80
N SER A 477 -7.86 40.10 11.34
CA SER A 477 -8.49 41.44 11.33
C SER A 477 -9.05 41.86 9.97
N LYS A 478 -10.15 42.63 10.02
CA LYS A 478 -10.88 43.34 8.93
C LYS A 478 -10.03 44.42 8.20
N GLY A 479 -8.75 44.19 7.98
CA GLY A 479 -7.91 45.03 7.14
C GLY A 479 -8.22 44.84 5.66
N LYS A 480 -8.37 45.94 4.91
CA LYS A 480 -8.69 45.98 3.47
C LYS A 480 -7.55 45.48 2.54
N ASN A 481 -6.34 45.27 3.05
CA ASN A 481 -5.22 44.77 2.26
C ASN A 481 -5.13 43.24 2.36
N LYS A 482 -5.50 42.56 1.27
CA LYS A 482 -5.54 41.10 1.14
C LYS A 482 -4.15 40.46 1.17
N GLU A 483 -3.13 41.11 0.59
CA GLU A 483 -1.82 40.49 0.35
C GLU A 483 -0.80 40.56 1.52
N LYS A 484 -1.17 41.12 2.68
CA LYS A 484 -0.19 41.44 3.75
C LYS A 484 -0.66 41.14 5.18
N ALA A 485 -1.69 40.32 5.35
CA ALA A 485 -2.20 39.95 6.66
C ALA A 485 -1.51 38.70 7.20
N SER A 486 -1.20 38.68 8.49
CA SER A 486 -0.88 37.45 9.23
C SER A 486 -2.19 36.82 9.70
N ILE A 487 -2.24 35.49 9.78
CA ILE A 487 -3.41 34.77 10.31
C ILE A 487 -3.69 35.14 11.77
N LEU A 488 -2.63 35.36 12.55
CA LEU A 488 -2.69 35.75 13.95
C LEU A 488 -1.77 36.96 14.21
N PRO A 489 -2.24 38.19 13.88
CA PRO A 489 -1.39 39.38 13.94
C PRO A 489 -0.81 39.64 15.34
N GLY A 490 0.50 39.84 15.42
CA GLY A 490 1.22 40.06 16.67
C GLY A 490 1.72 38.78 17.35
N VAL A 491 1.26 37.61 16.90
CA VAL A 491 1.72 36.30 17.38
C VAL A 491 2.54 35.60 16.29
N LEU A 492 1.98 35.50 15.08
CA LEU A 492 2.59 34.79 13.95
C LEU A 492 3.02 35.77 12.84
N PRO A 493 4.12 35.47 12.12
CA PRO A 493 4.58 36.28 11.00
C PRO A 493 3.62 36.24 9.81
N LYS A 494 3.94 37.03 8.78
CA LYS A 494 3.20 37.04 7.51
C LYS A 494 3.85 36.03 6.58
N THR A 495 3.06 35.13 6.02
CA THR A 495 3.57 34.12 5.09
C THR A 495 3.57 34.61 3.64
N GLY A 496 2.63 35.50 3.26
CA GLY A 496 2.41 35.89 1.87
C GLY A 496 1.55 34.90 1.06
N LEU A 497 1.05 33.84 1.70
CA LEU A 497 0.15 32.82 1.14
C LEU A 497 -1.26 32.85 1.73
N LEU A 498 -1.53 33.77 2.67
CA LEU A 498 -2.86 33.92 3.26
C LEU A 498 -3.84 34.57 2.28
N GLU A 499 -4.85 33.79 1.88
CA GLU A 499 -5.97 34.25 1.07
C GLU A 499 -7.27 34.05 1.84
N LYS A 500 -7.95 35.14 2.20
CA LYS A 500 -9.10 35.09 3.10
C LYS A 500 -10.31 34.40 2.47
N GLU A 501 -10.40 34.47 1.15
CA GLU A 501 -11.46 33.86 0.35
C GLU A 501 -11.40 32.33 0.36
N LEU A 502 -10.20 31.77 0.56
CA LEU A 502 -9.96 30.33 0.61
C LEU A 502 -10.14 29.73 2.02
N LEU A 503 -10.29 30.57 3.04
CA LEU A 503 -10.53 30.08 4.41
C LEU A 503 -11.92 29.42 4.50
N LYS A 504 -11.99 28.28 5.18
CA LYS A 504 -13.23 27.51 5.26
C LYS A 504 -14.33 28.32 5.93
N LYS A 505 -15.54 28.29 5.37
CA LYS A 505 -16.74 28.69 6.12
C LYS A 505 -17.27 27.46 6.85
N ILE A 506 -17.14 27.45 8.16
CA ILE A 506 -17.58 26.33 9.02
C ILE A 506 -18.96 26.59 9.62
N LYS A 507 -19.74 25.51 9.82
CA LYS A 507 -20.96 25.54 10.64
C LYS A 507 -20.54 25.36 12.09
N THR A 508 -20.79 26.36 12.92
CA THR A 508 -20.31 26.36 14.32
C THR A 508 -21.42 26.11 15.32
N PRO A 509 -21.14 25.49 16.48
CA PRO A 509 -19.86 24.87 16.85
C PRO A 509 -19.53 23.59 16.05
N VAL A 510 -18.24 23.36 15.80
CA VAL A 510 -17.75 22.14 15.13
C VAL A 510 -17.46 21.08 16.21
N PHE A 511 -18.53 20.49 16.76
CA PHE A 511 -18.45 19.63 17.94
C PHE A 511 -17.56 18.39 17.75
N ASP A 512 -17.63 17.75 16.59
CA ASP A 512 -16.85 16.56 16.30
C ASP A 512 -15.35 16.81 16.32
N LEU A 513 -14.90 17.90 15.70
CA LEU A 513 -13.50 18.28 15.74
C LEU A 513 -13.07 18.77 17.13
N LEU A 514 -13.91 19.54 17.84
CA LEU A 514 -13.63 19.99 19.20
C LEU A 514 -13.42 18.82 20.18
N ILE A 515 -14.25 17.77 20.08
CA ILE A 515 -14.11 16.55 20.88
C ILE A 515 -12.83 15.80 20.50
N LYS A 516 -12.56 15.61 19.20
CA LYS A 516 -11.33 14.94 18.73
C LYS A 516 -10.06 15.65 19.20
N ILE A 517 -10.07 16.98 19.17
CA ILE A 517 -8.98 17.81 19.71
C ILE A 517 -8.80 17.54 21.20
N ALA A 518 -9.88 17.59 21.99
CA ALA A 518 -9.79 17.37 23.43
C ALA A 518 -9.31 15.95 23.78
N ILE A 519 -9.69 14.93 22.99
CA ILE A 519 -9.17 13.56 23.12
C ILE A 519 -7.67 13.52 22.82
N GLN A 520 -7.23 14.11 21.69
CA GLN A 520 -5.83 14.13 21.29
C GLN A 520 -4.94 14.87 22.30
N GLU A 521 -5.47 15.91 22.93
CA GLU A 521 -4.77 16.68 23.97
C GLU A 521 -4.81 16.02 25.35
N GLU A 522 -5.44 14.85 25.46
CA GLU A 522 -5.61 14.11 26.71
C GLU A 522 -6.28 14.97 27.80
N ASP A 523 -7.25 15.82 27.41
CA ASP A 523 -8.03 16.66 28.33
C ASP A 523 -9.45 16.08 28.53
N PRO A 524 -9.63 15.13 29.48
CA PRO A 524 -10.94 14.54 29.76
C PRO A 524 -11.98 15.54 30.27
N GLN A 525 -11.57 16.70 30.82
CA GLN A 525 -12.52 17.74 31.22
C GLN A 525 -13.13 18.42 30.01
N GLU A 526 -12.29 18.76 29.02
CA GLU A 526 -12.75 19.40 27.80
C GLU A 526 -13.55 18.44 26.91
N VAL A 527 -13.18 17.15 26.88
CA VAL A 527 -13.98 16.09 26.22
C VAL A 527 -15.43 16.08 26.75
N ILE A 528 -15.60 16.06 28.07
CA ILE A 528 -16.94 16.04 28.67
C ILE A 528 -17.69 17.34 28.42
N HIS A 529 -17.00 18.48 28.52
CA HIS A 529 -17.62 19.77 28.25
C HIS A 529 -18.27 19.78 26.85
N TRP A 530 -17.52 19.37 25.82
CA TRP A 530 -18.03 19.37 24.45
C TRP A 530 -19.06 18.25 24.20
N TYR A 531 -18.89 17.08 24.82
CA TYR A 531 -19.87 16.00 24.76
C TYR A 531 -21.23 16.38 25.36
N GLU A 532 -21.25 17.05 26.51
CA GLU A 532 -22.48 17.54 27.13
C GLU A 532 -23.14 18.65 26.30
N GLU A 533 -22.35 19.58 25.76
CA GLU A 533 -22.90 20.64 24.88
C GLU A 533 -23.48 20.04 23.59
N LEU A 534 -22.85 19.00 23.03
CA LEU A 534 -23.40 18.25 21.90
C LEU A 534 -24.74 17.58 22.27
N LYS A 535 -24.83 16.89 23.43
CA LYS A 535 -26.09 16.30 23.93
C LYS A 535 -27.20 17.35 24.06
N LYS A 536 -26.89 18.56 24.54
CA LYS A 536 -27.87 19.66 24.71
C LYS A 536 -28.33 20.26 23.38
N SER A 537 -27.51 20.18 22.34
CA SER A 537 -27.78 20.84 21.04
C SER A 537 -28.89 20.17 20.19
N GLY A 538 -29.39 19.00 20.60
CA GLY A 538 -30.60 18.38 20.04
C GLY A 538 -30.50 17.95 18.56
N GLU A 539 -31.63 17.99 17.85
CA GLU A 539 -31.76 17.49 16.45
C GLU A 539 -30.87 18.25 15.45
N GLU A 540 -30.54 19.53 15.71
CA GLU A 540 -29.73 20.37 14.81
C GLU A 540 -28.28 19.88 14.64
N SER A 541 -27.85 18.99 15.54
CA SER A 541 -26.51 18.39 15.62
C SER A 541 -26.51 16.87 15.39
N GLN A 542 -27.63 16.27 14.96
CA GLN A 542 -27.73 14.82 14.71
C GLN A 542 -26.63 14.30 13.77
N GLY A 543 -26.23 15.10 12.77
CA GLY A 543 -25.18 14.74 11.81
C GLY A 543 -23.80 14.50 12.44
N TYR A 544 -23.47 15.14 13.56
CA TYR A 544 -22.18 14.98 14.23
C TYR A 544 -22.04 13.62 14.93
N TRP A 545 -23.14 13.01 15.35
CA TRP A 545 -23.11 11.69 16.00
C TRP A 545 -22.65 10.57 15.06
N HIS A 546 -22.65 10.81 13.74
CA HIS A 546 -22.09 9.89 12.76
C HIS A 546 -20.57 10.05 12.56
N SER A 547 -19.99 11.20 12.94
CA SER A 547 -18.55 11.49 12.76
C SER A 547 -17.73 11.34 14.05
N ILE A 548 -18.40 11.03 15.16
CA ILE A 548 -17.82 10.89 16.51
C ILE A 548 -17.97 9.44 16.98
N SER A 549 -16.86 8.87 17.44
CA SER A 549 -16.87 7.56 18.11
C SER A 549 -17.18 7.74 19.60
N GLU A 550 -18.39 7.40 20.02
CA GLU A 550 -18.75 7.41 21.45
C GLU A 550 -17.84 6.48 22.27
N SER A 551 -17.37 5.38 21.67
CA SER A 551 -16.38 4.49 22.30
C SER A 551 -15.06 5.20 22.59
N GLU A 552 -14.56 6.04 21.68
CA GLU A 552 -13.33 6.82 21.88
C GLU A 552 -13.49 7.84 23.01
N ILE A 553 -14.62 8.54 23.06
CA ILE A 553 -14.97 9.44 24.16
C ILE A 553 -14.90 8.69 25.49
N ALA A 554 -15.61 7.57 25.60
CA ALA A 554 -15.64 6.76 26.81
C ALA A 554 -14.24 6.27 27.22
N ASN A 555 -13.43 5.81 26.26
CA ASN A 555 -12.06 5.38 26.54
C ASN A 555 -11.20 6.53 27.09
N SER A 556 -11.35 7.75 26.55
CA SER A 556 -10.56 8.92 26.95
C SER A 556 -10.91 9.47 28.34
N VAL A 557 -12.14 9.24 28.82
CA VAL A 557 -12.61 9.80 30.09
C VAL A 557 -12.69 8.78 31.23
N LYS A 558 -12.55 7.47 30.96
CA LYS A 558 -12.80 6.37 31.91
C LYS A 558 -12.07 6.48 33.25
N GLU A 559 -10.87 7.06 33.28
CA GLU A 559 -10.08 7.14 34.51
C GLU A 559 -10.54 8.27 35.44
N LYS A 560 -10.94 9.41 34.86
CA LYS A 560 -11.33 10.62 35.62
C LYS A 560 -12.84 10.74 35.81
N TYR A 561 -13.61 10.17 34.90
CA TYR A 561 -15.08 10.19 34.86
C TYR A 561 -15.64 8.80 34.49
N PRO A 562 -15.37 7.77 35.31
CA PRO A 562 -15.78 6.40 35.04
C PRO A 562 -17.30 6.25 34.86
N GLU A 563 -18.10 7.05 35.56
CA GLU A 563 -19.56 7.05 35.44
C GLU A 563 -20.04 7.41 34.04
N VAL A 564 -19.40 8.38 33.38
CA VAL A 564 -19.75 8.79 32.01
C VAL A 564 -19.33 7.72 31.01
N ALA A 565 -18.13 7.14 31.17
CA ALA A 565 -17.66 6.05 30.32
C ALA A 565 -18.57 4.82 30.42
N LEU A 566 -18.99 4.47 31.65
CA LEU A 566 -19.92 3.39 31.91
C LEU A 566 -21.29 3.65 31.26
N GLU A 567 -21.85 4.86 31.37
CA GLU A 567 -23.11 5.22 30.69
C GLU A 567 -23.03 5.01 29.18
N ILE A 568 -21.95 5.48 28.55
CA ILE A 568 -21.74 5.37 27.11
C ILE A 568 -21.62 3.91 26.67
N TRP A 569 -20.73 3.13 27.30
CA TRP A 569 -20.55 1.73 26.90
C TRP A 569 -21.80 0.88 27.16
N LYS A 570 -22.57 1.18 28.23
CA LYS A 570 -23.86 0.52 28.49
C LYS A 570 -24.83 0.76 27.33
N SER A 571 -24.96 2.02 26.92
CA SER A 571 -25.83 2.40 25.79
C SER A 571 -25.41 1.73 24.48
N LEU A 572 -24.11 1.72 24.18
CA LEU A 572 -23.57 1.06 22.97
C LEU A 572 -23.82 -0.46 22.99
N ALA A 573 -23.57 -1.12 24.12
CA ALA A 573 -23.83 -2.56 24.29
C ALA A 573 -25.32 -2.89 24.11
N GLU A 574 -26.21 -2.13 24.74
CA GLU A 574 -27.66 -2.33 24.63
C GLU A 574 -28.17 -2.13 23.21
N LYS A 575 -27.68 -1.10 22.51
CA LYS A 575 -28.01 -0.84 21.10
C LYS A 575 -27.61 -2.03 20.21
N LEU A 576 -26.38 -2.52 20.33
CA LEU A 576 -25.90 -3.67 19.58
C LEU A 576 -26.67 -4.96 19.90
N ILE A 577 -27.01 -5.19 21.18
CA ILE A 577 -27.83 -6.33 21.60
C ILE A 577 -29.24 -6.25 20.98
N SER A 578 -29.80 -5.05 20.82
CA SER A 578 -31.13 -4.85 20.26
C SER A 578 -31.23 -5.25 18.78
N GLU A 579 -30.15 -5.14 18.00
CA GLU A 579 -30.11 -5.47 16.58
C GLU A 579 -30.33 -6.96 16.27
N ALA A 580 -30.20 -7.82 17.29
CA ALA A 580 -30.47 -9.25 17.24
C ALA A 580 -29.67 -10.07 16.20
N LYS A 581 -28.51 -9.55 15.75
CA LYS A 581 -27.57 -10.25 14.88
C LYS A 581 -26.45 -10.88 15.70
N VAL A 582 -25.91 -12.01 15.23
CA VAL A 582 -24.83 -12.73 15.92
C VAL A 582 -23.56 -11.90 16.04
N GLY A 583 -23.15 -11.22 14.96
CA GLY A 583 -21.98 -10.32 14.98
C GLY A 583 -22.12 -9.14 15.94
N SER A 584 -23.33 -8.56 16.05
CA SER A 584 -23.58 -7.47 17.00
C SER A 584 -23.47 -7.92 18.48
N TYR A 585 -23.69 -9.21 18.79
CA TYR A 585 -23.45 -9.73 20.15
C TYR A 585 -21.96 -9.82 20.49
N GLU A 586 -21.12 -10.17 19.53
CA GLU A 586 -19.66 -10.17 19.68
C GLU A 586 -19.15 -8.74 19.91
N GLU A 587 -19.61 -7.77 19.11
CA GLU A 587 -19.26 -6.36 19.32
C GLU A 587 -19.78 -5.81 20.66
N ALA A 588 -21.00 -6.18 21.07
CA ALA A 588 -21.55 -5.79 22.37
C ALA A 588 -20.70 -6.35 23.53
N SER A 589 -20.19 -7.57 23.39
CA SER A 589 -19.36 -8.21 24.43
C SER A 589 -18.06 -7.44 24.70
N ALA A 590 -17.48 -6.78 23.69
CA ALA A 590 -16.30 -5.94 23.85
C ALA A 590 -16.59 -4.72 24.74
N TYR A 591 -17.76 -4.09 24.58
CA TYR A 591 -18.18 -2.99 25.46
C TYR A 591 -18.49 -3.46 26.88
N ILE A 592 -19.15 -4.61 27.02
CA ILE A 592 -19.44 -5.22 28.32
C ILE A 592 -18.14 -5.57 29.08
N ARG A 593 -17.09 -5.98 28.36
CA ARG A 593 -15.76 -6.18 28.96
C ARG A 593 -15.17 -4.88 29.52
N LYS A 594 -15.21 -3.78 28.76
CA LYS A 594 -14.76 -2.46 29.25
C LYS A 594 -15.53 -2.00 30.49
N ILE A 595 -16.83 -2.32 30.56
CA ILE A 595 -17.66 -2.07 31.73
C ILE A 595 -17.18 -2.89 32.94
N LYS A 596 -16.92 -4.20 32.78
CA LYS A 596 -16.35 -5.06 33.83
C LYS A 596 -15.05 -4.47 34.37
N GLU A 597 -14.09 -4.22 33.49
CA GLU A 597 -12.76 -3.70 33.84
C GLU A 597 -12.87 -2.38 34.62
N THR A 598 -13.76 -1.48 34.21
CA THR A 598 -13.94 -0.17 34.85
C THR A 598 -14.61 -0.28 36.22
N PHE A 599 -15.56 -1.20 36.39
CA PHE A 599 -16.14 -1.50 37.71
C PHE A 599 -15.11 -2.14 38.65
N GLU A 600 -14.32 -3.09 38.15
CA GLU A 600 -13.28 -3.76 38.94
C GLU A 600 -12.17 -2.79 39.36
N ALA A 601 -11.69 -1.95 38.44
CA ALA A 601 -10.72 -0.89 38.73
C ALA A 601 -11.24 0.12 39.78
N SER A 602 -12.56 0.34 39.81
CA SER A 602 -13.23 1.20 40.80
C SER A 602 -13.61 0.46 42.10
N GLY A 603 -13.26 -0.82 42.25
CA GLY A 603 -13.59 -1.65 43.42
C GLY A 603 -15.09 -2.00 43.56
N LYS A 604 -15.88 -1.85 42.49
CA LYS A 604 -17.33 -1.99 42.47
C LYS A 604 -17.78 -3.35 41.88
N LYS A 605 -17.22 -4.45 42.40
CA LYS A 605 -17.50 -5.80 41.90
C LYS A 605 -18.99 -6.17 41.98
N GLU A 606 -19.67 -5.78 43.05
CA GLU A 606 -21.12 -6.01 43.20
C GLU A 606 -21.96 -5.29 42.13
N GLU A 607 -21.57 -4.08 41.70
CA GLU A 607 -22.26 -3.36 40.62
C GLU A 607 -22.08 -4.04 39.26
N TRP A 608 -20.91 -4.65 39.02
CA TRP A 608 -20.67 -5.48 37.83
C TRP A 608 -21.54 -6.74 37.84
N GLU A 609 -21.57 -7.48 38.95
CA GLU A 609 -22.37 -8.71 39.06
C GLU A 609 -23.86 -8.43 38.86
N ASN A 610 -24.36 -7.33 39.45
CA ASN A 610 -25.73 -6.87 39.24
C ASN A 610 -26.00 -6.52 37.77
N TYR A 611 -25.12 -5.73 37.13
CA TYR A 611 -25.27 -5.36 35.72
C TYR A 611 -25.26 -6.57 34.78
N LEU A 612 -24.37 -7.53 35.00
CA LEU A 612 -24.31 -8.77 34.22
C LEU A 612 -25.60 -9.60 34.39
N SER A 613 -26.11 -9.69 35.62
CA SER A 613 -27.38 -10.38 35.90
C SER A 613 -28.56 -9.72 35.20
N GLU A 614 -28.68 -8.39 35.27
CA GLU A 614 -29.74 -7.62 34.61
C GLU A 614 -29.75 -7.82 33.10
N ILE A 615 -28.57 -7.79 32.44
CA ILE A 615 -28.47 -8.04 31.00
C ILE A 615 -28.90 -9.47 30.65
N LYS A 616 -28.46 -10.47 31.43
CA LYS A 616 -28.82 -11.88 31.20
C LYS A 616 -30.32 -12.11 31.35
N GLU A 617 -30.94 -11.53 32.37
CA GLU A 617 -32.39 -11.62 32.59
C GLU A 617 -33.19 -10.96 31.45
N ALA A 618 -32.83 -9.72 31.10
CA ALA A 618 -33.48 -8.96 30.03
C ALA A 618 -33.38 -9.66 28.66
N ASN A 619 -32.31 -10.43 28.44
CA ASN A 619 -32.00 -11.09 27.18
C ASN A 619 -32.08 -12.62 27.23
N SER A 620 -32.82 -13.18 28.21
CA SER A 620 -32.93 -14.63 28.47
C SER A 620 -33.30 -15.51 27.27
N ARG A 621 -33.93 -14.94 26.23
CA ARG A 621 -34.31 -15.67 25.00
C ARG A 621 -33.19 -15.73 23.95
N LYS A 622 -32.12 -14.95 24.08
CA LYS A 622 -31.00 -14.84 23.13
C LYS A 622 -29.87 -15.80 23.51
N LYS A 623 -30.07 -17.10 23.24
CA LYS A 623 -29.13 -18.18 23.65
C LYS A 623 -27.66 -17.93 23.27
N LYS A 624 -27.40 -17.40 22.07
CA LYS A 624 -26.03 -17.09 21.62
C LYS A 624 -25.38 -15.96 22.43
N LEU A 625 -26.15 -14.93 22.79
CA LEU A 625 -25.66 -13.84 23.65
C LEU A 625 -25.37 -14.37 25.06
N LEU A 626 -26.25 -15.21 25.63
CA LEU A 626 -26.01 -15.80 26.95
C LEU A 626 -24.70 -16.59 27.00
N GLY A 627 -24.42 -17.42 25.97
CA GLY A 627 -23.14 -18.14 25.88
C GLY A 627 -21.92 -17.21 25.87
N ILE A 628 -22.00 -16.08 25.15
CA ILE A 628 -20.92 -15.06 25.14
C ILE A 628 -20.80 -14.35 26.50
N LEU A 629 -21.91 -14.09 27.18
CA LEU A 629 -21.89 -13.45 28.51
C LEU A 629 -21.44 -14.42 29.62
N ASP A 630 -21.60 -15.72 29.43
CA ASP A 630 -21.10 -16.74 30.36
C ASP A 630 -19.58 -16.83 30.29
N THR A 631 -18.97 -16.74 29.11
CA THR A 631 -17.50 -16.72 28.96
C THR A 631 -16.86 -15.46 29.54
N LEU A 632 -17.52 -14.30 29.53
CA LEU A 632 -17.03 -13.09 30.20
C LEU A 632 -16.99 -13.21 31.74
N GLY A 633 -17.73 -14.19 32.29
CA GLY A 633 -17.74 -14.52 33.71
C GLY A 633 -16.65 -15.51 34.13
N GLU A 634 -15.99 -16.20 33.20
CA GLU A 634 -14.95 -17.21 33.48
C GLU A 634 -13.55 -16.62 33.22
N ASP A 635 -12.71 -16.55 34.27
CA ASP A 635 -11.40 -15.88 34.19
C ASP A 635 -10.26 -16.77 33.65
N ARG A 636 -10.45 -18.07 33.37
CA ARG A 636 -9.42 -19.03 32.88
C ARG A 636 -10.00 -20.07 31.93
N ILE A 637 -9.19 -20.58 30.98
CA ILE A 637 -9.59 -21.67 30.07
C ILE A 637 -9.60 -23.02 30.81
N ILE A 638 -8.55 -23.31 31.57
CA ILE A 638 -8.48 -24.49 32.44
C ILE A 638 -9.05 -24.15 33.83
N LYS A 639 -9.96 -24.99 34.34
CA LYS A 639 -10.49 -24.90 35.70
C LYS A 639 -9.53 -25.62 36.66
N VAL A 640 -8.57 -24.88 37.21
CA VAL A 640 -7.68 -25.38 38.28
C VAL A 640 -8.46 -25.72 39.55
#